data_AF-A0A9W4I0J4-F1
#
_entry.id   AF-A0A9W4I0J4-F1
#
_cell.length_a   1.000
_cell.length_b   1.000
_cell.length_c   1.000
_cell.angle_alpha   90.00
_cell.angle_beta   90.00
_cell.angle_gamma   90.00
#
_symmetry.space_group_name_H-M   'P 1'
#
loop_
_entity.id
_entity.type
_entity.pdbx_description
1 polymer ?
#
loop_
_entity_poly.entity_id
_entity_poly.type
_entity_poly.pdbx_seq_one_letter_code
_entity_poly.pdbx_strand_id
1 'polypeptide(L)'
;MADTTKSPADMEAPAEPSMEELKALPNNTHPNWIKDDGLRKLNFGILFMYSTASSAGYIGNLVNSLLVLPEFGVIVGGLDPNIVGLIIAACSLGAFISFAPASYIADRFGRKICVGIGAALTIVGGVVGAAIQDHWAFFGARILSGIGMGIAQTAAPLLATEIAHPRQRQTATALYNACWCLGAIGSAAVTYATIGLANSWSWRVPCLLQVAYPLFQILGLVFFVPESPRWLVSKDRRDEALVILEKYHANGSTEDELVKHEFELICTTIRAEMDNTKGWSSFFESKGDVHRLTICVLVGLMQEWAGNGILSYYLAPILGSVGITKSADQAGVNVGLQAWNFVMSAAGAVASERYGRRLLWLLSTCIMIVFLSSSTLAAGLYAEQHISSAGLATVPLLFLFFGGYDIAYAPLFISYPAEILPFQLRAKGIAVTLSVDAVACFFNQYVNPVAFTAIQWRYYCVFLGCLVAFLALIYFLFPETKGRSLEEIAMIFDQEDESRRDEKKPVDPHPPLESHQRAPTSPSSPCIMKDPSSPKQLRFLVIGAGSRGNAYARAVTNATTGVIHAVAEPHAVKRREFGRSYIWERASSAGQEFADWREWLSYELERRNSPNSTSTVGVDGVFICTLDETHVEIVQALAPLKLHMLCEKPLALSLDDCLTVYRTLQPPQGSIPAPAEKIFSIGHVLRYSPHNILLRKLLADRAIGDIVSLEHCEPVGWWHFSHSYVRGNWRRATPAGDGSLLTKSCHDIDFIMWLLCSPPSPDAGTQQTLQPHFPRSISSAGTMTQFRRKRKPAAAGDATNCLSCPVERDCSYSAVKIYNDRHLAQGHAAWPVDIVCPDIEDVFRSQGSKAAESLLLSRLGEDYDRATVADETIASRPWYGRCVYEADNDVCDDQVVTLAWDDEETVPHRLAKTASFHMIAPTEKQCERRGRVYGTTGEISYDSHSISIYDFATQKTSTINVPKPPPDQKESHGGGDYGLARQFVGAVEAVENGGLDVETAQARFVGCSLEEVVRSHAVVFAAEEARREEKVVKWETWWSDKLRASAAAWKARA
;
A
#
# COMPACT_ATOMS: atom_id res chain seq x y z
N MET A 1 -21.40 -20.49 -42.84
CA MET A 1 -19.96 -20.27 -43.14
C MET A 1 -19.37 -19.49 -41.99
N ALA A 2 -18.29 -20.02 -41.42
CA ALA A 2 -17.35 -19.45 -40.44
C ALA A 2 -17.91 -19.00 -39.06
N ASP A 3 -17.92 -19.98 -38.16
CA ASP A 3 -17.36 -20.03 -36.79
C ASP A 3 -16.90 -18.71 -36.12
N THR A 4 -17.28 -18.51 -34.84
CA THR A 4 -16.43 -17.91 -33.78
C THR A 4 -17.16 -17.86 -32.43
N THR A 5 -16.88 -18.85 -31.59
CA THR A 5 -17.11 -18.81 -30.13
C THR A 5 -15.82 -18.36 -29.43
N LYS A 6 -15.77 -17.11 -28.94
CA LYS A 6 -14.79 -16.65 -27.93
C LYS A 6 -15.49 -16.35 -26.61
N SER A 7 -14.83 -16.66 -25.49
CA SER A 7 -15.36 -16.44 -24.15
C SER A 7 -15.29 -14.95 -23.76
N PRO A 8 -16.20 -14.43 -22.91
CA PRO A 8 -16.26 -13.01 -22.55
C PRO A 8 -15.06 -12.47 -21.74
N ALA A 9 -14.14 -13.32 -21.29
CA ALA A 9 -12.99 -12.94 -20.46
C ALA A 9 -11.79 -12.39 -21.26
N ASP A 10 -11.83 -12.46 -22.60
CA ASP A 10 -10.73 -12.05 -23.49
C ASP A 10 -10.99 -10.70 -24.20
N MET A 11 -11.98 -9.92 -23.79
CA MET A 11 -12.16 -8.55 -24.30
C MET A 11 -11.27 -7.60 -23.49
N GLU A 12 -10.09 -7.26 -24.04
CA GLU A 12 -9.36 -6.06 -23.62
C GLU A 12 -10.31 -4.86 -23.67
N ALA A 13 -10.32 -4.04 -22.62
CA ALA A 13 -11.06 -2.79 -22.62
C ALA A 13 -10.57 -1.94 -23.82
N PRO A 14 -11.46 -1.46 -24.71
CA PRO A 14 -11.04 -0.66 -25.84
C PRO A 14 -10.29 0.58 -25.34
N ALA A 15 -9.14 0.88 -25.94
CA ALA A 15 -8.41 2.12 -25.67
C ALA A 15 -9.33 3.32 -26.00
N GLU A 16 -9.42 4.31 -25.09
CA GLU A 16 -10.17 5.54 -25.38
C GLU A 16 -9.58 6.21 -26.64
N PRO A 17 -10.38 6.53 -27.67
CA PRO A 17 -9.89 7.24 -28.83
C PRO A 17 -9.36 8.61 -28.41
N SER A 18 -8.32 9.08 -29.10
CA SER A 18 -7.83 10.44 -28.95
C SER A 18 -8.98 11.45 -29.14
N MET A 19 -8.87 12.63 -28.52
CA MET A 19 -9.87 13.68 -28.67
C MET A 19 -10.07 14.14 -30.13
N GLU A 20 -9.11 13.88 -31.02
CA GLU A 20 -9.25 14.12 -32.46
C GLU A 20 -10.08 13.02 -33.15
N GLU A 21 -9.94 11.76 -32.75
CA GLU A 21 -10.74 10.63 -33.22
C GLU A 21 -12.21 10.72 -32.76
N LEU A 22 -12.45 11.07 -31.49
CA LEU A 22 -13.80 11.32 -30.96
C LEU A 22 -14.49 12.52 -31.68
N LYS A 23 -13.71 13.52 -32.11
CA LYS A 23 -14.24 14.65 -32.90
C LYS A 23 -14.56 14.26 -34.33
N ALA A 24 -13.89 13.25 -34.88
CA ALA A 24 -14.08 12.74 -36.24
C ALA A 24 -15.26 11.79 -36.39
N LEU A 25 -15.75 11.19 -35.29
CA LEU A 25 -16.93 10.32 -35.32
C LEU A 25 -18.19 11.07 -35.79
N PRO A 26 -19.02 10.43 -36.64
CA PRO A 26 -20.28 11.00 -37.06
C PRO A 26 -21.18 11.13 -35.83
N ASN A 27 -21.62 12.36 -35.58
CA ASN A 27 -22.47 12.69 -34.46
C ASN A 27 -23.55 13.66 -34.90
N ASN A 28 -24.78 13.42 -34.46
CA ASN A 28 -25.98 14.15 -34.83
C ASN A 28 -26.06 15.56 -34.19
N THR A 29 -25.03 16.01 -33.48
CA THR A 29 -24.94 17.38 -32.98
C THR A 29 -24.08 18.26 -33.88
N HIS A 30 -24.52 19.51 -34.05
CA HIS A 30 -23.79 20.49 -34.85
C HIS A 30 -22.42 20.84 -34.21
N PRO A 31 -21.31 20.97 -34.97
CA PRO A 31 -19.97 21.24 -34.43
C PRO A 31 -19.88 22.52 -33.59
N ASN A 32 -20.66 23.53 -33.95
CA ASN A 32 -20.88 24.71 -33.13
C ASN A 32 -22.11 24.51 -32.25
N TRP A 33 -21.90 24.37 -30.94
CA TRP A 33 -22.93 24.12 -29.94
C TRP A 33 -24.03 25.17 -29.88
N ILE A 34 -23.73 26.42 -30.26
CA ILE A 34 -24.72 27.53 -30.25
C ILE A 34 -25.83 27.26 -31.27
N LYS A 35 -25.52 26.53 -32.35
CA LYS A 35 -26.47 26.22 -33.43
C LYS A 35 -27.24 24.92 -33.19
N ASP A 36 -26.94 24.19 -32.12
CA ASP A 36 -27.54 22.90 -31.81
C ASP A 36 -28.55 23.01 -30.66
N ASP A 37 -29.76 22.47 -30.83
CA ASP A 37 -30.83 22.59 -29.84
C ASP A 37 -30.56 21.75 -28.58
N GLY A 38 -30.00 20.55 -28.72
CA GLY A 38 -29.68 19.64 -27.62
C GLY A 38 -28.50 20.14 -26.81
N LEU A 39 -27.41 20.54 -27.47
CA LEU A 39 -26.24 21.09 -26.79
C LEU A 39 -26.54 22.42 -26.11
N ARG A 40 -27.44 23.25 -26.65
CA ARG A 40 -27.90 24.46 -25.94
C ARG A 40 -28.62 24.12 -24.64
N LYS A 41 -29.54 23.13 -24.66
CA LYS A 41 -30.24 22.67 -23.45
C LYS A 41 -29.27 22.06 -22.44
N LEU A 42 -28.29 21.29 -22.91
CA LEU A 42 -27.25 20.71 -22.06
C LEU A 42 -26.40 21.79 -21.38
N ASN A 43 -25.85 22.72 -22.16
CA ASN A 43 -25.00 23.81 -21.65
C ASN A 43 -25.78 24.74 -20.72
N PHE A 44 -27.09 24.94 -20.97
CA PHE A 44 -27.96 25.65 -20.05
C PHE A 44 -28.12 24.91 -18.71
N GLY A 45 -28.21 23.57 -18.73
CA GLY A 45 -28.15 22.74 -17.54
C GLY A 45 -26.81 22.87 -16.78
N ILE A 46 -25.69 22.83 -17.49
CA ILE A 46 -24.34 22.97 -16.92
C ILE A 46 -24.16 24.33 -16.23
N LEU A 47 -24.74 25.41 -16.78
CA LEU A 47 -24.69 26.74 -16.16
C LEU A 47 -25.25 26.75 -14.73
N PHE A 48 -26.28 25.95 -14.43
CA PHE A 48 -26.81 25.83 -13.07
C PHE A 48 -25.83 25.18 -12.11
N MET A 49 -24.94 24.32 -12.58
CA MET A 49 -23.90 23.70 -11.74
C MET A 49 -22.82 24.72 -11.37
N TYR A 50 -22.52 25.68 -12.25
CA TYR A 50 -21.57 26.77 -11.99
C TYR A 50 -22.06 27.71 -10.89
N SER A 51 -23.37 27.72 -10.63
CA SER A 51 -23.96 28.46 -9.50
C SER A 51 -23.36 28.04 -8.16
N THR A 52 -22.83 26.82 -8.03
CA THR A 52 -22.08 26.39 -6.83
C THR A 52 -20.82 27.23 -6.62
N ALA A 53 -20.04 27.42 -7.69
CA ALA A 53 -18.82 28.22 -7.65
C ALA A 53 -19.17 29.69 -7.36
N SER A 54 -20.20 30.22 -8.00
CA SER A 54 -20.69 31.57 -7.71
C SER A 54 -21.23 31.71 -6.28
N SER A 55 -21.94 30.71 -5.76
CA SER A 55 -22.37 30.71 -4.35
C SER A 55 -21.17 30.74 -3.42
N ALA A 56 -20.12 29.95 -3.72
CA ALA A 56 -18.89 29.95 -2.95
C ALA A 56 -18.16 31.30 -3.01
N GLY A 57 -18.10 31.94 -4.18
CA GLY A 57 -17.50 33.26 -4.33
C GLY A 57 -18.27 34.37 -3.62
N TYR A 58 -19.60 34.29 -3.61
CA TYR A 58 -20.41 35.21 -2.83
C TYR A 58 -20.15 35.03 -1.33
N ILE A 59 -20.24 33.79 -0.83
CA ILE A 59 -20.05 33.46 0.59
C ILE A 59 -18.63 33.79 1.06
N GLY A 60 -17.61 33.53 0.23
CA GLY A 60 -16.21 33.83 0.51
C GLY A 60 -15.92 35.32 0.56
N ASN A 61 -16.46 36.10 -0.39
CA ASN A 61 -16.25 37.56 -0.45
C ASN A 61 -17.21 38.36 0.44
N LEU A 62 -18.24 37.72 1.02
CA LEU A 62 -19.28 38.41 1.80
C LEU A 62 -18.68 39.21 2.95
N VAL A 63 -17.92 38.57 3.84
CA VAL A 63 -17.41 39.25 5.03
C VAL A 63 -16.46 40.39 4.65
N ASN A 64 -15.59 40.19 3.65
CA ASN A 64 -14.74 41.26 3.10
C ASN A 64 -15.55 42.47 2.61
N SER A 65 -16.67 42.21 1.92
CA SER A 65 -17.58 43.28 1.48
C SER A 65 -18.24 43.98 2.68
N LEU A 66 -18.71 43.21 3.66
CA LEU A 66 -19.38 43.75 4.84
C LEU A 66 -18.48 44.56 5.76
N LEU A 67 -17.17 44.27 5.82
CA LEU A 67 -16.20 45.01 6.65
C LEU A 67 -16.06 46.49 6.24
N VAL A 68 -16.48 46.86 5.02
CA VAL A 68 -16.52 48.25 4.54
C VAL A 68 -17.68 49.04 5.16
N LEU A 69 -18.70 48.35 5.67
CA LEU A 69 -19.92 48.93 6.23
C LEU A 69 -19.76 49.22 7.73
N PRO A 70 -19.90 50.48 8.18
CA PRO A 70 -19.80 50.83 9.60
C PRO A 70 -20.79 50.07 10.50
N GLU A 71 -22.01 49.83 10.02
CA GLU A 71 -23.08 49.18 10.80
C GLU A 71 -22.79 47.69 11.06
N PHE A 72 -22.00 47.03 10.21
CA PHE A 72 -21.60 45.64 10.43
C PHE A 72 -20.52 45.51 11.50
N GLY A 73 -19.66 46.53 11.65
CA GLY A 73 -18.62 46.60 12.69
C GLY A 73 -19.15 46.46 14.12
N VAL A 74 -20.43 46.81 14.34
CA VAL A 74 -21.14 46.66 15.62
C VAL A 74 -21.41 45.19 15.95
N ILE A 75 -21.69 44.35 14.95
CA ILE A 75 -21.95 42.91 15.17
C ILE A 75 -20.68 42.17 15.54
N VAL A 76 -19.57 42.44 14.85
CA VAL A 76 -18.29 41.76 15.09
C VAL A 76 -17.57 42.22 16.36
N GLY A 77 -18.21 43.05 17.20
CA GLY A 77 -17.75 43.39 18.56
C GLY A 77 -16.73 44.53 18.63
N GLY A 78 -16.63 45.36 17.59
CA GLY A 78 -15.44 46.18 17.37
C GLY A 78 -14.30 45.34 16.80
N LEU A 79 -13.38 45.98 16.08
CA LEU A 79 -12.40 45.35 15.18
C LEU A 79 -11.31 44.51 15.87
N ASP A 80 -11.63 43.61 16.82
CA ASP A 80 -10.66 42.63 17.34
C ASP A 80 -10.24 41.72 16.17
N PRO A 81 -8.96 41.77 15.73
CA PRO A 81 -8.49 40.99 14.60
C PRO A 81 -8.67 39.48 14.77
N ASN A 82 -8.67 38.98 16.02
CA ASN A 82 -8.85 37.55 16.30
C ASN A 82 -10.30 37.11 16.05
N ILE A 83 -11.29 37.91 16.50
CA ILE A 83 -12.71 37.61 16.30
C ILE A 83 -13.07 37.74 14.83
N VAL A 84 -12.60 38.81 14.17
CA VAL A 84 -12.82 39.03 12.73
C VAL A 84 -12.19 37.90 11.91
N GLY A 85 -10.93 37.54 12.18
CA GLY A 85 -10.25 36.42 11.50
C GLY A 85 -10.98 35.09 11.68
N LEU A 86 -11.50 34.82 12.88
CA LEU A 86 -12.26 33.59 13.17
C LEU A 86 -13.62 33.56 12.43
N ILE A 87 -14.35 34.68 12.37
CA ILE A 87 -15.63 34.79 11.64
C ILE A 87 -15.43 34.63 10.13
N ILE A 88 -14.34 35.17 9.58
CA ILE A 88 -13.98 34.97 8.17
C ILE A 88 -13.71 33.47 7.93
N ALA A 89 -12.83 32.87 8.75
CA ALA A 89 -12.41 31.46 8.68
C ALA A 89 -13.53 30.42 8.88
N ALA A 90 -14.64 30.82 9.50
CA ALA A 90 -15.77 29.94 9.84
C ALA A 90 -16.34 29.16 8.65
N CYS A 91 -16.40 29.77 7.46
CA CYS A 91 -16.91 29.08 6.28
C CYS A 91 -15.95 28.00 5.77
N SER A 92 -14.65 28.25 5.78
CA SER A 92 -13.64 27.27 5.38
C SER A 92 -13.59 26.09 6.35
N LEU A 93 -13.79 26.34 7.65
CA LEU A 93 -13.95 25.29 8.66
C LEU A 93 -15.18 24.41 8.36
N GLY A 94 -16.33 25.03 8.08
CA GLY A 94 -17.54 24.31 7.70
C GLY A 94 -17.35 23.46 6.43
N ALA A 95 -16.68 24.02 5.41
CA ALA A 95 -16.39 23.32 4.17
C ALA A 95 -15.49 22.09 4.40
N PHE A 96 -14.41 22.22 5.18
CA PHE A 96 -13.51 21.13 5.52
C PHE A 96 -14.23 19.95 6.20
N ILE A 97 -15.09 20.23 7.20
CA ILE A 97 -15.87 19.22 7.92
C ILE A 97 -16.83 18.47 6.97
N SER A 98 -17.24 19.13 5.89
CA SER A 98 -18.26 18.62 4.99
C SER A 98 -17.75 17.66 3.91
N PHE A 99 -16.46 17.67 3.56
CA PHE A 99 -15.95 16.86 2.44
C PHE A 99 -16.06 15.35 2.66
N ALA A 100 -15.76 14.87 3.87
CA ALA A 100 -15.90 13.45 4.20
C ALA A 100 -17.35 12.95 4.05
N PRO A 101 -18.38 13.55 4.68
CA PRO A 101 -19.77 13.13 4.47
C PRO A 101 -20.28 13.42 3.05
N ALA A 102 -19.81 14.48 2.39
CA ALA A 102 -20.23 14.80 1.01
C ALA A 102 -19.85 13.70 0.01
N SER A 103 -18.64 13.14 0.12
CA SER A 103 -18.19 12.03 -0.73
C SER A 103 -19.12 10.81 -0.61
N TYR A 104 -19.48 10.44 0.63
CA TYR A 104 -20.40 9.34 0.90
C TYR A 104 -21.80 9.59 0.33
N ILE A 105 -22.31 10.82 0.46
CA ILE A 105 -23.64 11.18 -0.08
C ILE A 105 -23.63 11.11 -1.61
N ALA A 106 -22.58 11.65 -2.26
CA ALA A 106 -22.45 11.67 -3.72
C ALA A 106 -22.36 10.26 -4.33
N ASP A 107 -21.68 9.33 -3.67
CA ASP A 107 -21.51 7.96 -4.16
C ASP A 107 -22.74 7.08 -3.86
N ARG A 108 -23.39 7.27 -2.71
CA ARG A 108 -24.54 6.46 -2.31
C ARG A 108 -25.85 6.91 -2.96
N PHE A 109 -26.11 8.22 -2.97
CA PHE A 109 -27.42 8.77 -3.37
C PHE A 109 -27.40 9.51 -4.72
N GLY A 110 -26.23 9.71 -5.32
CA GLY A 110 -26.09 10.38 -6.61
C GLY A 110 -25.63 11.82 -6.48
N ARG A 111 -25.14 12.38 -7.59
CA ARG A 111 -24.52 13.71 -7.59
C ARG A 111 -25.60 14.77 -7.40
N LYS A 112 -26.75 14.61 -8.06
CA LYS A 112 -27.86 15.58 -8.03
C LYS A 112 -28.41 15.81 -6.62
N ILE A 113 -28.59 14.72 -5.84
CA ILE A 113 -29.07 14.79 -4.46
C ILE A 113 -28.04 15.47 -3.56
N CYS A 114 -26.76 15.12 -3.71
CA CYS A 114 -25.68 15.73 -2.95
C CYS A 114 -25.65 17.26 -3.15
N VAL A 115 -25.70 17.71 -4.40
CA VAL A 115 -25.77 19.14 -4.73
C VAL A 115 -27.01 19.81 -4.13
N GLY A 116 -28.17 19.16 -4.20
CA GLY A 116 -29.42 19.69 -3.64
C GLY A 116 -29.37 19.88 -2.11
N ILE A 117 -28.78 18.92 -1.38
CA ILE A 117 -28.58 19.02 0.07
C ILE A 117 -27.67 20.20 0.41
N GLY A 118 -26.53 20.32 -0.29
CA GLY A 118 -25.58 21.41 -0.07
C GLY A 118 -26.19 22.79 -0.34
N ALA A 119 -26.94 22.94 -1.44
CA ALA A 119 -27.64 24.17 -1.76
C ALA A 119 -28.71 24.53 -0.71
N ALA A 120 -29.48 23.55 -0.23
CA ALA A 120 -30.49 23.77 0.81
C ALA A 120 -29.87 24.24 2.13
N LEU A 121 -28.79 23.62 2.59
CA LEU A 121 -28.08 24.03 3.81
C LEU A 121 -27.49 25.45 3.67
N THR A 122 -26.97 25.78 2.49
CA THR A 122 -26.46 27.12 2.19
C THR A 122 -27.56 28.18 2.30
N ILE A 123 -28.77 27.90 1.80
CA ILE A 123 -29.93 28.79 1.92
C ILE A 123 -30.29 29.00 3.38
N VAL A 124 -30.36 27.92 4.17
CA VAL A 124 -30.65 28.02 5.62
C VAL A 124 -29.61 28.89 6.32
N GLY A 125 -28.31 28.68 6.05
CA GLY A 125 -27.23 29.50 6.60
C GLY A 125 -27.36 31.00 6.26
N GLY A 126 -27.78 31.35 5.04
CA GLY A 126 -27.99 32.74 4.64
C GLY A 126 -29.20 33.41 5.28
N VAL A 127 -30.34 32.72 5.32
CA VAL A 127 -31.55 33.23 5.98
C VAL A 127 -31.31 33.43 7.47
N VAL A 128 -30.67 32.45 8.12
CA VAL A 128 -30.32 32.53 9.55
C VAL A 128 -29.30 33.65 9.80
N GLY A 129 -28.25 33.74 8.96
CA GLY A 129 -27.21 34.77 9.07
C GLY A 129 -27.76 36.20 9.02
N ALA A 130 -28.78 36.47 8.18
CA ALA A 130 -29.40 37.79 8.08
C ALA A 130 -30.24 38.17 9.31
N ALA A 131 -30.68 37.21 10.12
CA ALA A 131 -31.53 37.44 11.30
C ALA A 131 -30.72 37.64 12.61
N ILE A 132 -29.46 37.24 12.62
CA ILE A 132 -28.61 37.20 13.84
C ILE A 132 -28.08 38.60 14.20
N GLN A 133 -27.89 38.84 15.50
CA GLN A 133 -27.32 40.08 16.04
C GLN A 133 -26.09 39.85 16.94
N ASP A 134 -25.76 38.58 17.22
CA ASP A 134 -24.64 38.17 18.06
C ASP A 134 -23.49 37.58 17.22
N HIS A 135 -22.24 37.90 17.55
CA HIS A 135 -21.08 37.47 16.75
C HIS A 135 -20.86 35.96 16.75
N TRP A 136 -21.11 35.25 17.85
CA TRP A 136 -20.93 33.80 17.92
C TRP A 136 -22.05 33.05 17.21
N ALA A 137 -23.28 33.55 17.30
CA ALA A 137 -24.37 33.05 16.48
C ALA A 137 -24.07 33.27 14.98
N PHE A 138 -23.49 34.42 14.61
CA PHE A 138 -23.15 34.72 13.21
C PHE A 138 -22.03 33.78 12.72
N PHE A 139 -21.02 33.53 13.55
CA PHE A 139 -19.99 32.51 13.33
C PHE A 139 -20.61 31.12 13.08
N GLY A 140 -21.59 30.71 13.88
CA GLY A 140 -22.30 29.44 13.67
C GLY A 140 -23.07 29.37 12.34
N ALA A 141 -23.74 30.46 11.96
CA ALA A 141 -24.42 30.54 10.65
C ALA A 141 -23.44 30.45 9.47
N ARG A 142 -22.23 31.01 9.63
CA ARG A 142 -21.15 30.91 8.65
C ARG A 142 -20.63 29.47 8.53
N ILE A 143 -20.45 28.75 9.63
CA ILE A 143 -20.11 27.31 9.58
C ILE A 143 -21.19 26.55 8.79
N LEU A 144 -22.48 26.81 9.05
CA LEU A 144 -23.57 26.15 8.34
C LEU A 144 -23.56 26.44 6.83
N SER A 145 -23.36 27.70 6.43
CA SER A 145 -23.15 28.07 5.03
C SER A 145 -21.91 27.38 4.42
N GLY A 146 -20.83 27.24 5.19
CA GLY A 146 -19.62 26.52 4.80
C GLY A 146 -19.86 25.03 4.55
N ILE A 147 -20.61 24.36 5.44
CA ILE A 147 -20.98 22.95 5.28
C ILE A 147 -21.82 22.76 4.02
N GLY A 148 -22.84 23.59 3.81
CA GLY A 148 -23.67 23.53 2.60
C GLY A 148 -22.84 23.74 1.32
N MET A 149 -21.98 24.76 1.33
CA MET A 149 -21.07 25.07 0.24
C MET A 149 -20.14 23.90 -0.09
N GLY A 150 -19.49 23.29 0.91
CA GLY A 150 -18.54 22.20 0.68
C GLY A 150 -19.20 20.89 0.21
N ILE A 151 -20.41 20.58 0.70
CA ILE A 151 -21.21 19.45 0.17
C ILE A 151 -21.51 19.67 -1.32
N ALA A 152 -22.01 20.86 -1.68
CA ALA A 152 -22.33 21.17 -3.08
C ALA A 152 -21.07 21.17 -3.97
N GLN A 153 -19.95 21.73 -3.49
CA GLN A 153 -18.67 21.77 -4.23
C GLN A 153 -18.08 20.39 -4.50
N THR A 154 -18.38 19.39 -3.67
CA THR A 154 -17.87 18.02 -3.91
C THR A 154 -18.53 17.39 -5.13
N ALA A 155 -19.82 17.64 -5.37
CA ALA A 155 -20.61 16.94 -6.39
C ALA A 155 -20.89 17.76 -7.64
N ALA A 156 -21.03 19.09 -7.55
CA ALA A 156 -21.38 19.94 -8.67
C ALA A 156 -20.34 19.99 -9.82
N PRO A 157 -19.02 20.13 -9.58
CA PRO A 157 -18.05 20.13 -10.67
C PRO A 157 -17.99 18.75 -11.33
N LEU A 158 -18.07 17.67 -10.55
CA LEU A 158 -18.14 16.30 -11.09
C LEU A 158 -19.38 16.12 -11.97
N LEU A 159 -20.55 16.55 -11.51
CA LEU A 159 -21.77 16.46 -12.30
C LEU A 159 -21.68 17.26 -13.60
N ALA A 160 -21.16 18.49 -13.54
CA ALA A 160 -20.96 19.33 -14.72
C ALA A 160 -20.03 18.65 -15.75
N THR A 161 -18.92 18.05 -15.30
CA THR A 161 -17.98 17.34 -16.17
C THR A 161 -18.54 16.02 -16.71
N GLU A 162 -19.28 15.25 -15.89
CA GLU A 162 -19.84 13.95 -16.23
C GLU A 162 -21.01 14.05 -17.23
N ILE A 163 -21.76 15.16 -17.24
CA ILE A 163 -22.84 15.42 -18.23
C ILE A 163 -22.35 16.20 -19.45
N ALA A 164 -21.16 16.82 -19.40
CA ALA A 164 -20.68 17.64 -20.51
C ALA A 164 -20.35 16.79 -21.73
N HIS A 165 -20.81 17.29 -22.88
CA HIS A 165 -20.49 16.70 -24.18
C HIS A 165 -18.97 16.61 -24.37
N PRO A 166 -18.41 15.49 -24.88
CA PRO A 166 -16.96 15.29 -25.00
C PRO A 166 -16.21 16.47 -25.62
N ARG A 167 -16.76 17.07 -26.69
CA ARG A 167 -16.18 18.23 -27.39
C ARG A 167 -16.00 19.49 -26.54
N GLN A 168 -16.74 19.63 -25.43
CA GLN A 168 -16.80 20.84 -24.61
C GLN A 168 -16.41 20.59 -23.14
N ARG A 169 -16.17 19.33 -22.77
CA ARG A 169 -15.94 18.88 -21.39
C ARG A 169 -14.78 19.63 -20.71
N GLN A 170 -13.67 19.83 -21.42
CA GLN A 170 -12.50 20.54 -20.91
C GLN A 170 -12.80 22.01 -20.63
N THR A 171 -13.36 22.74 -21.61
CA THR A 171 -13.74 24.14 -21.46
C THR A 171 -14.78 24.33 -20.36
N ALA A 172 -15.77 23.43 -20.27
CA ALA A 172 -16.81 23.48 -19.25
C ALA A 172 -16.22 23.31 -17.84
N THR A 173 -15.29 22.37 -17.68
CA THR A 173 -14.62 22.12 -16.39
C THR A 173 -13.75 23.31 -15.97
N ALA A 174 -13.02 23.94 -16.90
CA ALA A 174 -12.19 25.11 -16.59
C ALA A 174 -13.01 26.38 -16.27
N LEU A 175 -14.14 26.59 -16.98
CA LEU A 175 -15.03 27.73 -16.72
C LEU A 175 -15.80 27.63 -15.40
N TYR A 176 -15.93 26.43 -14.83
CA TYR A 176 -16.59 26.21 -13.54
C TYR A 176 -16.03 27.13 -12.46
N ASN A 177 -14.71 27.09 -12.22
CA ASN A 177 -14.12 27.87 -11.12
C ASN A 177 -14.01 29.37 -11.44
N ALA A 178 -13.92 29.74 -12.72
CA ALA A 178 -13.97 31.15 -13.14
C ALA A 178 -15.30 31.82 -12.71
N CYS A 179 -16.38 31.06 -12.62
CA CYS A 179 -17.68 31.56 -12.14
C CYS A 179 -17.71 31.89 -10.64
N TRP A 180 -16.66 31.56 -9.88
CA TRP A 180 -16.47 32.04 -8.51
C TRP A 180 -16.48 33.58 -8.46
N CYS A 181 -15.79 34.22 -9.42
CA CYS A 181 -15.72 35.67 -9.50
C CYS A 181 -17.10 36.32 -9.71
N LEU A 182 -18.04 35.66 -10.40
CA LEU A 182 -19.42 36.18 -10.56
C LEU A 182 -20.13 36.31 -9.21
N GLY A 183 -19.90 35.36 -8.31
CA GLY A 183 -20.38 35.43 -6.93
C GLY A 183 -19.76 36.58 -6.15
N ALA A 184 -18.44 36.72 -6.25
CA ALA A 184 -17.69 37.78 -5.59
C ALA A 184 -18.11 39.18 -6.07
N ILE A 185 -18.36 39.34 -7.38
CA ILE A 185 -18.95 40.54 -7.98
C ILE A 185 -20.34 40.79 -7.37
N GLY A 186 -21.20 39.76 -7.30
CA GLY A 186 -22.53 39.88 -6.71
C GLY A 186 -22.48 40.38 -5.27
N SER A 187 -21.59 39.82 -4.45
CA SER A 187 -21.39 40.25 -3.06
C SER A 187 -20.94 41.71 -2.98
N ALA A 188 -19.91 42.08 -3.75
CA ALA A 188 -19.35 43.42 -3.75
C ALA A 188 -20.35 44.47 -4.28
N ALA A 189 -21.07 44.15 -5.36
CA ALA A 189 -22.03 45.06 -6.00
C ALA A 189 -23.27 45.30 -5.12
N VAL A 190 -23.82 44.24 -4.49
CA VAL A 190 -24.94 44.39 -3.56
C VAL A 190 -24.52 45.24 -2.36
N THR A 191 -23.33 45.00 -1.80
CA THR A 191 -22.80 45.80 -0.69
C THR A 191 -22.59 47.26 -1.09
N TYR A 192 -22.05 47.51 -2.29
CA TYR A 192 -21.92 48.87 -2.83
C TYR A 192 -23.29 49.55 -2.97
N ALA A 193 -24.31 48.83 -3.43
CA ALA A 193 -25.66 49.36 -3.57
C ALA A 193 -26.34 49.67 -2.21
N THR A 194 -25.98 48.94 -1.15
CA THR A 194 -26.56 49.10 0.18
C THR A 194 -25.76 50.04 1.10
N ILE A 195 -24.62 50.57 0.63
CA ILE A 195 -23.72 51.44 1.41
C ILE A 195 -24.37 52.74 1.88
N GLY A 196 -25.38 53.22 1.16
CA GLY A 196 -26.12 54.44 1.52
C GLY A 196 -27.22 54.22 2.58
N LEU A 197 -27.47 52.97 2.99
CA LEU A 197 -28.48 52.66 4.00
C LEU A 197 -27.87 52.84 5.40
N ALA A 198 -28.32 53.86 6.14
CA ALA A 198 -27.83 54.15 7.49
C ALA A 198 -28.44 53.25 8.60
N ASN A 199 -28.80 52.01 8.28
CA ASN A 199 -29.44 51.08 9.22
C ASN A 199 -28.97 49.63 8.98
N SER A 200 -29.37 48.69 9.84
CA SER A 200 -28.93 47.28 9.77
C SER A 200 -29.21 46.57 8.44
N TRP A 201 -30.10 47.11 7.60
CA TRP A 201 -30.32 46.55 6.27
C TRP A 201 -29.13 46.75 5.32
N SER A 202 -28.17 47.63 5.65
CA SER A 202 -26.93 47.79 4.87
C SER A 202 -26.18 46.47 4.72
N TRP A 203 -26.10 45.66 5.78
CA TRP A 203 -25.40 44.37 5.80
C TRP A 203 -26.34 43.15 5.76
N ARG A 204 -27.60 43.28 6.20
CA ARG A 204 -28.58 42.17 6.12
C ARG A 204 -29.00 41.83 4.69
N VAL A 205 -29.12 42.84 3.82
CA VAL A 205 -29.48 42.62 2.41
C VAL A 205 -28.42 41.78 1.69
N PRO A 206 -27.11 42.12 1.75
CA PRO A 206 -26.06 41.24 1.24
C PRO A 206 -26.10 39.82 1.84
N CYS A 207 -26.28 39.68 3.15
CA CYS A 207 -26.38 38.35 3.77
C CYS A 207 -27.55 37.54 3.23
N LEU A 208 -28.71 38.16 3.02
CA LEU A 208 -29.90 37.47 2.50
C LEU A 208 -29.75 37.13 1.02
N LEU A 209 -29.17 38.03 0.21
CA LEU A 209 -29.04 37.83 -1.24
C LEU A 209 -28.06 36.73 -1.62
N GLN A 210 -27.23 36.25 -0.69
CA GLN A 210 -26.40 35.05 -0.93
C GLN A 210 -27.23 33.81 -1.31
N VAL A 211 -28.51 33.75 -0.93
CA VAL A 211 -29.40 32.63 -1.24
C VAL A 211 -29.80 32.56 -2.72
N ALA A 212 -29.56 33.61 -3.51
CA ALA A 212 -29.98 33.67 -4.90
C ALA A 212 -29.32 32.58 -5.77
N TYR A 213 -28.01 32.38 -5.62
CA TYR A 213 -27.27 31.35 -6.36
C TYR A 213 -27.69 29.91 -6.02
N PRO A 214 -27.79 29.47 -4.74
CA PRO A 214 -28.27 28.13 -4.44
C PRO A 214 -29.75 27.92 -4.78
N LEU A 215 -30.60 28.95 -4.73
CA LEU A 215 -31.98 28.85 -5.23
C LEU A 215 -32.03 28.63 -6.74
N PHE A 216 -31.23 29.42 -7.49
CA PHE A 216 -31.08 29.23 -8.93
C PHE A 216 -30.60 27.82 -9.24
N GLN A 217 -29.64 27.31 -8.46
CA GLN A 217 -29.12 25.96 -8.59
C GLN A 217 -30.17 24.87 -8.35
N ILE A 218 -30.98 24.98 -7.29
CA ILE A 218 -32.06 24.02 -7.01
C ILE A 218 -33.09 24.01 -8.15
N LEU A 219 -33.45 25.18 -8.68
CA LEU A 219 -34.34 25.28 -9.84
C LEU A 219 -33.75 24.53 -11.05
N GLY A 220 -32.46 24.74 -11.32
CA GLY A 220 -31.71 24.02 -12.34
C GLY A 220 -31.73 22.51 -12.18
N LEU A 221 -31.42 22.06 -10.96
CA LEU A 221 -31.42 20.64 -10.60
C LEU A 221 -32.78 20.02 -10.87
N VAL A 222 -33.87 20.61 -10.38
CA VAL A 222 -35.20 20.02 -10.50
C VAL A 222 -35.65 19.88 -11.96
N PHE A 223 -35.40 20.88 -12.81
CA PHE A 223 -36.01 20.96 -14.14
C PHE A 223 -35.11 20.62 -15.33
N PHE A 224 -33.80 20.88 -15.23
CA PHE A 224 -32.92 20.88 -16.41
C PHE A 224 -31.74 19.92 -16.33
N VAL A 225 -31.23 19.65 -15.13
CA VAL A 225 -30.00 18.87 -14.94
C VAL A 225 -30.33 17.38 -14.75
N PRO A 226 -29.86 16.49 -15.64
CA PRO A 226 -29.98 15.05 -15.45
C PRO A 226 -29.03 14.55 -14.35
N GLU A 227 -29.25 13.32 -13.87
CA GLU A 227 -28.25 12.65 -13.03
C GLU A 227 -27.08 12.18 -13.89
N SER A 228 -25.91 11.98 -13.26
CA SER A 228 -24.71 11.50 -13.93
C SER A 228 -24.93 10.13 -14.60
N PRO A 229 -24.70 10.01 -15.94
CA PRO A 229 -24.73 8.73 -16.62
C PRO A 229 -23.74 7.73 -16.03
N ARG A 230 -22.55 8.19 -15.59
CA ARG A 230 -21.54 7.33 -14.95
C ARG A 230 -22.01 6.78 -13.62
N TRP A 231 -22.65 7.61 -12.78
CA TRP A 231 -23.21 7.12 -11.51
C TRP A 231 -24.38 6.14 -11.72
N LEU A 232 -25.22 6.38 -12.72
CA LEU A 232 -26.32 5.47 -13.05
C LEU A 232 -25.80 4.08 -13.44
N VAL A 233 -24.75 4.02 -14.27
CA VAL A 233 -24.10 2.75 -14.65
C VAL A 233 -23.48 2.05 -13.43
N SER A 234 -22.87 2.78 -12.48
CA SER A 234 -22.31 2.17 -11.26
C SER A 234 -23.36 1.65 -10.26
N LYS A 235 -24.63 2.05 -10.43
CA LYS A 235 -25.79 1.47 -9.72
C LYS A 235 -26.55 0.44 -10.55
N ASP A 236 -25.95 -0.05 -11.63
CA ASP A 236 -26.53 -1.01 -12.58
C ASP A 236 -27.81 -0.50 -13.29
N ARG A 237 -28.02 0.83 -13.35
CA ARG A 237 -29.14 1.51 -14.04
C ARG A 237 -28.72 1.95 -15.44
N ARG A 238 -28.30 0.98 -16.25
CA ARG A 238 -27.69 1.19 -17.58
C ARG A 238 -28.63 1.82 -18.60
N ASP A 239 -29.90 1.43 -18.61
CA ASP A 239 -30.88 1.93 -19.58
C ASP A 239 -31.15 3.43 -19.39
N GLU A 240 -31.23 3.89 -18.13
CA GLU A 240 -31.43 5.31 -17.83
C GLU A 240 -30.23 6.17 -18.23
N ALA A 241 -29.00 5.63 -18.10
CA ALA A 241 -27.79 6.32 -18.52
C ALA A 241 -27.74 6.50 -20.05
N LEU A 242 -28.13 5.47 -20.81
CA LEU A 242 -28.16 5.52 -22.27
C LEU A 242 -29.16 6.56 -22.77
N VAL A 243 -30.38 6.59 -22.22
CA VAL A 243 -31.41 7.58 -22.58
C VAL A 243 -30.93 9.02 -22.37
N ILE A 244 -30.16 9.28 -21.31
CA ILE A 244 -29.59 10.62 -21.06
C ILE A 244 -28.56 10.98 -22.14
N LEU A 245 -27.65 10.06 -22.47
CA LEU A 245 -26.64 10.30 -23.51
C LEU A 245 -27.27 10.50 -24.89
N GLU A 246 -28.23 9.67 -25.29
CA GLU A 246 -28.96 9.82 -26.55
C GLU A 246 -29.63 11.20 -26.65
N LYS A 247 -30.33 11.60 -25.58
CA LYS A 247 -31.05 12.88 -25.52
C LYS A 247 -30.14 14.10 -25.63
N TYR A 248 -29.03 14.12 -24.89
CA TYR A 248 -28.21 15.32 -24.76
C TYR A 248 -26.97 15.32 -25.67
N HIS A 249 -26.45 14.17 -26.08
CA HIS A 249 -25.26 14.04 -26.93
C HIS A 249 -25.57 13.64 -28.38
N ALA A 250 -26.82 13.27 -28.71
CA ALA A 250 -27.22 12.93 -30.08
C ALA A 250 -28.61 13.44 -30.50
N ASN A 251 -29.14 14.46 -29.81
CA ASN A 251 -30.47 15.03 -30.09
C ASN A 251 -31.62 13.98 -30.09
N GLY A 252 -31.46 12.89 -29.33
CA GLY A 252 -32.41 11.79 -29.23
C GLY A 252 -32.21 10.65 -30.24
N SER A 253 -31.11 10.65 -31.01
CA SER A 253 -30.78 9.54 -31.91
C SER A 253 -30.20 8.35 -31.15
N THR A 254 -30.86 7.19 -31.24
CA THR A 254 -30.43 5.91 -30.65
C THR A 254 -29.33 5.21 -31.46
N GLU A 255 -29.15 5.62 -32.72
CA GLU A 255 -28.20 5.01 -33.65
C GLU A 255 -26.87 5.79 -33.78
N ASP A 256 -26.69 6.85 -32.97
CA ASP A 256 -25.51 7.71 -33.03
C ASP A 256 -24.24 6.99 -32.58
N GLU A 257 -23.21 6.98 -33.45
CA GLU A 257 -21.97 6.25 -33.20
C GLU A 257 -21.18 6.81 -32.01
N LEU A 258 -21.18 8.15 -31.80
CA LEU A 258 -20.51 8.76 -30.66
C LEU A 258 -21.15 8.31 -29.34
N VAL A 259 -22.48 8.30 -29.27
CA VAL A 259 -23.21 7.91 -28.05
C VAL A 259 -23.01 6.43 -27.72
N LYS A 260 -23.09 5.54 -28.71
CA LYS A 260 -22.84 4.11 -28.51
C LYS A 260 -21.44 3.86 -27.99
N HIS A 261 -20.45 4.51 -28.60
CA HIS A 261 -19.05 4.39 -28.20
C HIS A 261 -18.80 4.96 -26.80
N GLU A 262 -19.33 6.15 -26.48
CA GLU A 262 -19.22 6.75 -25.15
C GLU A 262 -19.89 5.90 -24.07
N PHE A 263 -21.06 5.32 -24.35
CA PHE A 263 -21.78 4.46 -23.41
C PHE A 263 -21.06 3.13 -23.14
N GLU A 264 -20.54 2.48 -24.18
CA GLU A 264 -19.77 1.25 -24.06
C GLU A 264 -18.48 1.47 -23.26
N LEU A 265 -17.81 2.59 -23.50
CA LEU A 265 -16.63 3.02 -22.75
C LEU A 265 -16.93 3.25 -21.26
N ILE A 266 -18.01 3.96 -20.94
CA ILE A 266 -18.46 4.15 -19.55
C ILE A 266 -18.74 2.80 -18.87
N CYS A 267 -19.43 1.88 -19.57
CA CYS A 267 -19.78 0.57 -19.03
C CYS A 267 -18.55 -0.31 -18.78
N THR A 268 -17.63 -0.37 -19.73
CA THR A 268 -16.38 -1.16 -19.63
C THR A 268 -15.50 -0.62 -18.52
N THR A 269 -15.36 0.70 -18.41
CA THR A 269 -14.56 1.33 -17.34
C THR A 269 -15.14 1.06 -15.96
N ILE A 270 -16.45 1.22 -15.76
CA ILE A 270 -17.07 1.01 -14.44
C ILE A 270 -17.07 -0.47 -14.03
N ARG A 271 -17.22 -1.42 -14.98
CA ARG A 271 -17.07 -2.85 -14.67
C ARG A 271 -15.65 -3.18 -14.20
N ALA A 272 -14.64 -2.65 -14.89
CA ALA A 272 -13.25 -2.80 -14.46
C ALA A 272 -12.98 -2.20 -13.06
N GLU A 273 -13.75 -1.19 -12.63
CA GLU A 273 -13.68 -0.61 -11.29
C GLU A 273 -14.37 -1.43 -10.20
N MET A 274 -15.50 -2.09 -10.52
CA MET A 274 -16.22 -2.94 -9.56
C MET A 274 -15.41 -4.17 -9.15
N ASP A 275 -14.60 -4.70 -10.07
CA ASP A 275 -13.74 -5.87 -9.83
C ASP A 275 -12.41 -5.52 -9.16
N ASN A 276 -12.03 -4.23 -9.12
CA ASN A 276 -10.75 -3.72 -8.60
C ASN A 276 -10.96 -2.47 -7.72
N THR A 277 -11.71 -2.57 -6.62
CA THR A 277 -11.94 -1.43 -5.72
C THR A 277 -10.65 -1.06 -4.98
N LYS A 278 -9.89 -0.14 -5.57
CA LYS A 278 -8.65 0.41 -5.03
C LYS A 278 -8.92 1.31 -3.82
N GLY A 279 -8.14 1.15 -2.75
CA GLY A 279 -8.27 1.90 -1.51
C GLY A 279 -7.75 3.35 -1.60
N TRP A 280 -7.67 4.06 -0.49
CA TRP A 280 -6.91 5.33 -0.41
C TRP A 280 -5.39 5.10 -0.52
N SER A 281 -4.94 3.88 -0.21
CA SER A 281 -3.55 3.42 -0.37
C SER A 281 -3.06 3.47 -1.81
N SER A 282 -3.97 3.56 -2.79
CA SER A 282 -3.64 3.48 -4.21
C SER A 282 -2.98 4.73 -4.78
N PHE A 283 -3.05 5.87 -4.09
CA PHE A 283 -2.17 7.01 -4.40
C PHE A 283 -0.69 6.73 -4.12
N PHE A 284 -0.38 5.67 -3.37
CA PHE A 284 0.97 5.30 -2.97
C PHE A 284 1.45 4.00 -3.65
N GLU A 285 0.69 3.47 -4.61
CA GLU A 285 0.99 2.20 -5.31
C GLU A 285 2.09 2.36 -6.37
N SER A 286 2.15 3.50 -7.06
CA SER A 286 3.13 3.76 -8.12
C SER A 286 3.80 5.12 -7.95
N LYS A 287 4.98 5.31 -8.56
CA LYS A 287 5.66 6.62 -8.57
C LYS A 287 4.82 7.67 -9.30
N GLY A 288 4.16 7.29 -10.40
CA GLY A 288 3.22 8.16 -11.12
C GLY A 288 2.06 8.60 -10.23
N ASP A 289 1.49 7.69 -9.42
CA ASP A 289 0.37 8.01 -8.53
C ASP A 289 0.77 8.90 -7.34
N VAL A 290 1.98 8.69 -6.80
CA VAL A 290 2.55 9.58 -5.77
C VAL A 290 2.83 10.97 -6.37
N HIS A 291 3.32 11.02 -7.61
CA HIS A 291 3.57 12.28 -8.31
C HIS A 291 2.26 13.05 -8.56
N ARG A 292 1.21 12.35 -9.03
CA ARG A 292 -0.15 12.92 -9.17
C ARG A 292 -0.71 13.41 -7.84
N LEU A 293 -0.58 12.63 -6.76
CA LEU A 293 -1.03 13.05 -5.42
C LEU A 293 -0.27 14.29 -4.95
N THR A 294 1.05 14.35 -5.18
CA THR A 294 1.88 15.51 -4.84
C THR A 294 1.39 16.76 -5.55
N ILE A 295 1.07 16.67 -6.84
CA ILE A 295 0.49 17.78 -7.59
C ILE A 295 -0.89 18.16 -7.02
N CYS A 296 -1.73 17.19 -6.65
CA CYS A 296 -3.06 17.48 -6.06
C CYS A 296 -2.94 18.28 -4.75
N VAL A 297 -1.98 17.93 -3.89
CA VAL A 297 -1.68 18.66 -2.65
C VAL A 297 -1.10 20.04 -2.95
N LEU A 298 -0.15 20.13 -3.88
CA LEU A 298 0.47 21.40 -4.26
C LEU A 298 -0.54 22.38 -4.86
N VAL A 299 -1.41 21.93 -5.78
CA VAL A 299 -2.47 22.76 -6.37
C VAL A 299 -3.42 23.28 -5.30
N GLY A 300 -3.81 22.43 -4.34
CA GLY A 300 -4.64 22.83 -3.19
C GLY A 300 -3.97 23.90 -2.33
N LEU A 301 -2.68 23.75 -2.04
CA LEU A 301 -1.92 24.73 -1.26
C LEU A 301 -1.72 26.05 -2.04
N MET A 302 -1.34 25.94 -3.32
CA MET A 302 -1.09 27.05 -4.23
C MET A 302 -2.31 27.95 -4.40
N GLN A 303 -3.52 27.38 -4.39
CA GLN A 303 -4.76 28.13 -4.53
C GLN A 303 -4.91 29.25 -3.48
N GLU A 304 -4.42 29.03 -2.27
CA GLU A 304 -4.57 29.95 -1.13
C GLU A 304 -3.26 30.63 -0.71
N TRP A 305 -2.11 29.97 -0.91
CA TRP A 305 -0.79 30.48 -0.49
C TRP A 305 -0.04 31.28 -1.55
N ALA A 306 -0.68 31.59 -2.69
CA ALA A 306 -0.10 32.44 -3.72
C ALA A 306 -0.17 33.94 -3.38
N GLY A 307 -0.76 34.33 -2.24
CA GLY A 307 -0.88 35.72 -1.78
C GLY A 307 -2.22 36.38 -2.10
N ASN A 308 -3.10 35.67 -2.81
CA ASN A 308 -4.49 36.08 -3.06
C ASN A 308 -5.28 36.25 -1.76
N GLY A 309 -5.05 35.42 -0.74
CA GLY A 309 -5.81 35.45 0.51
C GLY A 309 -5.63 36.74 1.33
N ILE A 310 -4.43 37.33 1.39
CA ILE A 310 -4.26 38.63 2.06
C ILE A 310 -5.08 39.70 1.31
N LEU A 311 -4.92 39.73 -0.01
CA LEU A 311 -5.44 40.83 -0.82
C LEU A 311 -6.96 40.73 -1.04
N SER A 312 -7.52 39.53 -1.08
CA SER A 312 -8.95 39.28 -1.33
C SER A 312 -9.81 39.42 -0.08
N TYR A 313 -9.31 38.97 1.08
CA TYR A 313 -10.09 38.98 2.32
C TYR A 313 -9.88 40.25 3.17
N TYR A 314 -8.82 41.02 2.87
CA TYR A 314 -8.43 42.23 3.64
C TYR A 314 -8.20 43.46 2.75
N LEU A 315 -8.87 43.53 1.61
CA LEU A 315 -8.70 44.64 0.66
C LEU A 315 -8.95 46.00 1.32
N ALA A 316 -10.03 46.15 2.09
CA ALA A 316 -10.40 47.42 2.71
C ALA A 316 -9.35 47.94 3.73
N PRO A 317 -8.85 47.13 4.70
CA PRO A 317 -7.71 47.51 5.53
C PRO A 317 -6.45 47.89 4.74
N ILE A 318 -6.14 47.17 3.66
CA ILE A 318 -4.97 47.44 2.81
C ILE A 318 -5.13 48.77 2.08
N LEU A 319 -6.30 49.03 1.49
CA LEU A 319 -6.61 50.32 0.86
C LEU A 319 -6.54 51.47 1.87
N GLY A 320 -7.03 51.26 3.09
CA GLY A 320 -6.87 52.20 4.20
C GLY A 320 -5.40 52.48 4.51
N SER A 321 -4.56 51.44 4.54
CA SER A 321 -3.12 51.55 4.82
C SER A 321 -2.32 52.31 3.76
N VAL A 322 -2.87 52.47 2.55
CA VAL A 322 -2.25 53.26 1.45
C VAL A 322 -2.96 54.60 1.20
N GLY A 323 -3.86 55.00 2.10
CA GLY A 323 -4.51 56.32 2.10
C GLY A 323 -5.90 56.41 1.46
N ILE A 324 -6.51 55.28 1.07
CA ILE A 324 -7.88 55.23 0.52
C ILE A 324 -8.83 54.80 1.65
N THR A 325 -9.46 55.76 2.31
CA THR A 325 -10.27 55.53 3.53
C THR A 325 -11.77 55.65 3.33
N LYS A 326 -12.23 56.19 2.20
CA LYS A 326 -13.66 56.33 1.92
C LYS A 326 -14.27 54.97 1.56
N SER A 327 -15.32 54.57 2.28
CA SER A 327 -16.01 53.30 2.07
C SER A 327 -16.52 53.11 0.63
N ALA A 328 -17.03 54.18 -0.02
CA ALA A 328 -17.48 54.13 -1.41
C ALA A 328 -16.34 53.86 -2.40
N ASP A 329 -15.16 54.46 -2.19
CA ASP A 329 -13.99 54.26 -3.05
C ASP A 329 -13.43 52.84 -2.86
N GLN A 330 -13.35 52.37 -1.61
CA GLN A 330 -12.91 51.00 -1.30
C GLN A 330 -13.84 49.94 -1.90
N ALA A 331 -15.15 50.11 -1.75
CA ALA A 331 -16.14 49.21 -2.34
C ALA A 331 -16.13 49.26 -3.88
N GLY A 332 -15.95 50.45 -4.47
CA GLY A 332 -15.80 50.61 -5.92
C GLY A 332 -14.57 49.89 -6.48
N VAL A 333 -13.42 50.01 -5.80
CA VAL A 333 -12.19 49.26 -6.13
C VAL A 333 -12.43 47.75 -6.03
N ASN A 334 -13.13 47.28 -4.99
CA ASN A 334 -13.46 45.86 -4.84
C ASN A 334 -14.32 45.36 -6.02
N VAL A 335 -15.39 46.07 -6.39
CA VAL A 335 -16.22 45.70 -7.55
C VAL A 335 -15.40 45.65 -8.84
N GLY A 336 -14.56 46.67 -9.08
CA GLY A 336 -13.67 46.71 -10.24
C GLY A 336 -12.68 45.55 -10.27
N LEU A 337 -12.11 45.19 -9.12
CA LEU A 337 -11.18 44.08 -8.99
C LEU A 337 -11.87 42.74 -9.28
N GLN A 338 -13.05 42.49 -8.72
CA GLN A 338 -13.77 41.23 -8.98
C GLN A 338 -14.20 41.11 -10.46
N ALA A 339 -14.55 42.23 -11.10
CA ALA A 339 -14.85 42.26 -12.54
C ALA A 339 -13.60 41.97 -13.38
N TRP A 340 -12.45 42.55 -13.01
CA TRP A 340 -11.17 42.25 -13.63
C TRP A 340 -10.80 40.77 -13.49
N ASN A 341 -10.95 40.21 -12.29
CA ASN A 341 -10.65 38.81 -12.01
C ASN A 341 -11.53 37.87 -12.84
N PHE A 342 -12.82 38.18 -12.98
CA PHE A 342 -13.71 37.38 -13.84
C PHE A 342 -13.25 37.38 -15.30
N VAL A 343 -12.91 38.55 -15.86
CA VAL A 343 -12.45 38.65 -17.25
C VAL A 343 -11.15 37.87 -17.45
N MET A 344 -10.19 38.05 -16.54
CA MET A 344 -8.89 37.37 -16.62
C MET A 344 -9.02 35.86 -16.40
N SER A 345 -9.87 35.42 -15.48
CA SER A 345 -10.10 34.00 -15.17
C SER A 345 -10.82 33.29 -16.31
N ALA A 346 -11.84 33.91 -16.89
CA ALA A 346 -12.50 33.39 -18.08
C ALA A 346 -11.56 33.35 -19.30
N ALA A 347 -10.72 34.39 -19.47
CA ALA A 347 -9.71 34.41 -20.52
C ALA A 347 -8.65 33.32 -20.29
N GLY A 348 -8.19 33.10 -19.05
CA GLY A 348 -7.25 32.05 -18.67
C GLY A 348 -7.81 30.65 -18.92
N ALA A 349 -9.09 30.41 -18.56
CA ALA A 349 -9.79 29.16 -18.83
C ALA A 349 -9.80 28.83 -20.34
N VAL A 350 -10.14 29.80 -21.20
CA VAL A 350 -10.14 29.63 -22.66
C VAL A 350 -8.70 29.52 -23.22
N ALA A 351 -7.76 30.28 -22.67
CA ALA A 351 -6.36 30.26 -23.08
C ALA A 351 -5.68 28.92 -22.77
N SER A 352 -6.11 28.19 -21.73
CA SER A 352 -5.55 26.90 -21.33
C SER A 352 -5.60 25.85 -22.44
N GLU A 353 -6.62 25.89 -23.30
CA GLU A 353 -6.75 25.01 -24.45
C GLU A 353 -5.79 25.40 -25.58
N ARG A 354 -5.48 26.69 -25.73
CA ARG A 354 -4.68 27.21 -26.84
C ARG A 354 -3.18 27.20 -26.57
N TYR A 355 -2.75 27.57 -25.36
CA TYR A 355 -1.33 27.79 -25.03
C TYR A 355 -0.71 26.69 -24.16
N GLY A 356 -1.53 25.88 -23.49
CA GLY A 356 -1.08 24.77 -22.65
C GLY A 356 -0.94 25.13 -21.18
N ARG A 357 -1.08 24.14 -20.30
CA ARG A 357 -1.29 24.37 -18.86
C ARG A 357 0.01 24.73 -18.15
N ARG A 358 1.13 24.08 -18.50
CA ARG A 358 2.42 24.30 -17.84
C ARG A 358 2.94 25.72 -18.10
N LEU A 359 2.81 26.19 -19.35
CA LEU A 359 3.19 27.54 -19.72
C LEU A 359 2.39 28.60 -18.95
N LEU A 360 1.07 28.39 -18.80
CA LEU A 360 0.22 29.32 -18.05
C LEU A 360 0.60 29.36 -16.57
N TRP A 361 0.85 28.22 -15.92
CA TRP A 361 1.30 28.17 -14.52
C TRP A 361 2.61 28.95 -14.30
N LEU A 362 3.60 28.76 -15.18
CA LEU A 362 4.89 29.46 -15.10
C LEU A 362 4.74 30.97 -15.35
N LEU A 363 4.03 31.35 -16.42
CA LEU A 363 3.81 32.75 -16.78
C LEU A 363 3.02 33.49 -15.70
N SER A 364 1.95 32.88 -15.20
CA SER A 364 1.14 33.40 -14.09
C SER A 364 2.01 33.67 -12.86
N THR A 365 2.81 32.69 -12.43
CA THR A 365 3.65 32.83 -11.23
C THR A 365 4.73 33.91 -11.41
N CYS A 366 5.35 34.02 -12.58
CA CYS A 366 6.30 35.10 -12.88
C CYS A 366 5.66 36.50 -12.83
N ILE A 367 4.47 36.66 -13.42
CA ILE A 367 3.70 37.91 -13.38
C ILE A 367 3.38 38.28 -11.93
N MET A 368 2.92 37.32 -11.14
CA MET A 368 2.62 37.53 -9.72
C MET A 368 3.84 37.96 -8.91
N ILE A 369 5.01 37.34 -9.12
CA ILE A 369 6.25 37.72 -8.43
C ILE A 369 6.62 39.18 -8.74
N VAL A 370 6.57 39.58 -10.01
CA VAL A 370 6.90 40.94 -10.43
C VAL A 370 5.96 41.95 -9.78
N PHE A 371 4.65 41.76 -9.93
CA PHE A 371 3.68 42.75 -9.46
C PHE A 371 3.49 42.75 -7.95
N LEU A 372 3.64 41.60 -7.27
CA LEU A 372 3.65 41.58 -5.80
C LEU A 372 4.91 42.24 -5.25
N SER A 373 6.08 42.07 -5.89
CA SER A 373 7.32 42.75 -5.49
C SER A 373 7.19 44.27 -5.66
N SER A 374 6.65 44.71 -6.80
CA SER A 374 6.38 46.13 -7.05
C SER A 374 5.36 46.71 -6.06
N SER A 375 4.28 45.97 -5.77
CA SER A 375 3.26 46.39 -4.78
C SER A 375 3.85 46.48 -3.37
N THR A 376 4.72 45.53 -3.00
CA THR A 376 5.40 45.52 -1.70
C THR A 376 6.31 46.74 -1.55
N LEU A 377 7.08 47.06 -2.60
CA LEU A 377 7.93 48.26 -2.62
C LEU A 377 7.09 49.53 -2.52
N ALA A 378 6.02 49.64 -3.30
CA ALA A 378 5.13 50.80 -3.31
C ALA A 378 4.46 51.03 -1.94
N ALA A 379 3.95 49.95 -1.32
CA ALA A 379 3.38 49.99 0.02
C ALA A 379 4.43 50.36 1.09
N GLY A 380 5.65 49.83 0.99
CA GLY A 380 6.75 50.17 1.90
C GLY A 380 7.19 51.62 1.79
N LEU A 381 7.29 52.17 0.57
CA LEU A 381 7.59 53.59 0.34
C LEU A 381 6.51 54.52 0.90
N TYR A 382 5.24 54.13 0.79
CA TYR A 382 4.15 54.87 1.42
C TYR A 382 4.24 54.80 2.96
N ALA A 383 4.46 53.61 3.52
CA ALA A 383 4.49 53.40 4.96
C ALA A 383 5.68 54.08 5.67
N GLU A 384 6.88 54.02 5.07
CA GLU A 384 8.12 54.50 5.70
C GLU A 384 8.47 55.94 5.28
N GLN A 385 8.10 56.36 4.06
CA GLN A 385 8.47 57.68 3.51
C GLN A 385 7.25 58.58 3.22
N HIS A 386 6.03 58.13 3.49
CA HIS A 386 4.78 58.88 3.28
C HIS A 386 4.60 59.40 1.83
N ILE A 387 5.13 58.67 0.84
CA ILE A 387 5.02 59.03 -0.59
C ILE A 387 3.61 58.65 -1.10
N SER A 388 2.69 59.61 -1.13
CA SER A 388 1.29 59.39 -1.53
C SER A 388 1.10 58.80 -2.93
N SER A 389 1.98 59.15 -3.88
CA SER A 389 1.95 58.59 -5.24
C SER A 389 2.29 57.09 -5.27
N ALA A 390 3.15 56.61 -4.37
CA ALA A 390 3.47 55.19 -4.22
C ALA A 390 2.29 54.43 -3.58
N GLY A 391 1.60 55.05 -2.61
CA GLY A 391 0.36 54.50 -2.03
C GLY A 391 -0.71 54.26 -3.10
N LEU A 392 -0.99 55.28 -3.92
CA LEU A 392 -1.95 55.16 -5.03
C LEU A 392 -1.52 54.16 -6.11
N ALA A 393 -0.22 54.05 -6.41
CA ALA A 393 0.31 53.09 -7.37
C ALA A 393 0.12 51.63 -6.93
N THR A 394 -0.08 51.37 -5.62
CA THR A 394 -0.34 50.02 -5.11
C THR A 394 -1.62 49.43 -5.73
N VAL A 395 -2.67 50.23 -5.92
CA VAL A 395 -3.96 49.75 -6.45
C VAL A 395 -3.86 49.11 -7.84
N PRO A 396 -3.36 49.78 -8.90
CA PRO A 396 -3.24 49.16 -10.22
C PRO A 396 -2.24 47.99 -10.23
N LEU A 397 -1.21 48.00 -9.38
CA LEU A 397 -0.28 46.88 -9.25
C LEU A 397 -0.97 45.63 -8.66
N LEU A 398 -1.91 45.81 -7.72
CA LEU A 398 -2.74 44.71 -7.21
C LEU A 398 -3.64 44.12 -8.30
N PHE A 399 -4.22 44.95 -9.18
CA PHE A 399 -4.98 44.44 -10.33
C PHE A 399 -4.09 43.59 -11.25
N LEU A 400 -2.87 44.02 -11.53
CA LEU A 400 -1.94 43.26 -12.37
C LEU A 400 -1.46 41.97 -11.69
N PHE A 401 -1.28 41.98 -10.37
CA PHE A 401 -1.01 40.77 -9.59
C PHE A 401 -2.16 39.76 -9.71
N PHE A 402 -3.41 40.19 -9.50
CA PHE A 402 -4.57 39.31 -9.64
C PHE A 402 -4.77 38.86 -11.09
N GLY A 403 -4.47 39.73 -12.06
CA GLY A 403 -4.43 39.33 -13.47
C GLY A 403 -3.46 38.18 -13.71
N GLY A 404 -2.30 38.19 -13.03
CA GLY A 404 -1.38 37.05 -12.98
C GLY A 404 -2.02 35.80 -12.38
N TYR A 405 -2.60 35.92 -11.19
CA TYR A 405 -3.28 34.81 -10.50
C TYR A 405 -4.36 34.15 -11.35
N ASP A 406 -5.23 34.96 -11.97
CA ASP A 406 -6.39 34.50 -12.72
C ASP A 406 -6.04 33.86 -14.08
N ILE A 407 -4.82 34.04 -14.59
CA ILE A 407 -4.37 33.33 -15.80
C ILE A 407 -4.29 31.81 -15.59
N ALA A 408 -3.94 31.36 -14.39
CA ALA A 408 -3.68 29.93 -14.14
C ALA A 408 -4.28 29.42 -12.81
N TYR A 409 -4.00 30.07 -11.68
CA TYR A 409 -4.38 29.56 -10.36
C TYR A 409 -5.90 29.39 -10.24
N ALA A 410 -6.67 30.43 -10.57
CA ALA A 410 -8.13 30.36 -10.53
C ALA A 410 -8.73 29.32 -11.51
N PRO A 411 -8.47 29.36 -12.84
CA PRO A 411 -9.14 28.44 -13.77
C PRO A 411 -8.63 27.00 -13.71
N LEU A 412 -7.34 26.77 -13.37
CA LEU A 412 -6.73 25.44 -13.41
C LEU A 412 -6.83 24.67 -12.08
N PHE A 413 -7.29 25.31 -11.01
CA PHE A 413 -7.43 24.72 -9.67
C PHE A 413 -8.15 23.36 -9.67
N ILE A 414 -9.30 23.26 -10.36
CA ILE A 414 -10.07 22.02 -10.47
C ILE A 414 -9.69 21.25 -11.73
N SER A 415 -9.49 21.95 -12.85
CA SER A 415 -9.32 21.30 -14.15
C SER A 415 -8.01 20.51 -14.23
N TYR A 416 -6.90 21.03 -13.69
CA TYR A 416 -5.60 20.37 -13.81
C TYR A 416 -5.52 19.07 -12.99
N PRO A 417 -5.90 19.03 -11.69
CA PRO A 417 -6.02 17.76 -10.95
C PRO A 417 -6.98 16.77 -11.62
N ALA A 418 -8.10 17.24 -12.16
CA ALA A 418 -9.04 16.37 -12.86
C ALA A 418 -8.45 15.76 -14.15
N GLU A 419 -7.58 16.49 -14.86
CA GLU A 419 -6.88 16.05 -16.07
C GLU A 419 -5.76 15.03 -15.78
N ILE A 420 -4.99 15.20 -14.71
CA ILE A 420 -3.84 14.32 -14.41
C ILE A 420 -4.20 13.03 -13.67
N LEU A 421 -5.36 13.03 -13.00
CA LEU A 421 -5.79 11.89 -12.19
C LEU A 421 -6.48 10.83 -13.07
N PRO A 422 -6.06 9.56 -12.96
CA PRO A 422 -6.78 8.46 -13.57
C PRO A 422 -8.16 8.34 -12.94
N PHE A 423 -9.13 7.83 -13.71
CA PHE A 423 -10.55 7.84 -13.35
C PHE A 423 -10.84 7.28 -11.95
N GLN A 424 -10.24 6.13 -11.58
CA GLN A 424 -10.44 5.47 -10.28
C GLN A 424 -9.96 6.29 -9.07
N LEU A 425 -8.98 7.17 -9.27
CA LEU A 425 -8.40 8.03 -8.24
C LEU A 425 -8.95 9.46 -8.27
N ARG A 426 -9.65 9.84 -9.35
CA ARG A 426 -10.05 11.23 -9.63
C ARG A 426 -10.90 11.85 -8.52
N ALA A 427 -11.96 11.17 -8.10
CA ALA A 427 -12.84 11.69 -7.05
C ALA A 427 -12.10 11.88 -5.72
N LYS A 428 -11.26 10.91 -5.34
CA LYS A 428 -10.47 10.99 -4.11
C LYS A 428 -9.39 12.08 -4.20
N GLY A 429 -8.74 12.23 -5.34
CA GLY A 429 -7.66 13.21 -5.53
C GLY A 429 -8.19 14.63 -5.56
N ILE A 430 -9.35 14.86 -6.19
CA ILE A 430 -10.08 16.13 -6.09
C ILE A 430 -10.49 16.41 -4.65
N ALA A 431 -10.97 15.39 -3.90
CA ALA A 431 -11.29 15.56 -2.49
C ALA A 431 -10.06 15.94 -1.65
N VAL A 432 -8.87 15.39 -1.96
CA VAL A 432 -7.60 15.80 -1.34
C VAL A 432 -7.29 17.26 -1.66
N THR A 433 -7.34 17.65 -2.95
CA THR A 433 -7.09 19.05 -3.37
C THR A 433 -8.01 20.03 -2.63
N LEU A 434 -9.32 19.75 -2.60
CA LEU A 434 -10.31 20.58 -1.91
C LEU A 434 -10.11 20.60 -0.38
N SER A 435 -9.69 19.48 0.21
CA SER A 435 -9.42 19.42 1.65
C SER A 435 -8.18 20.23 2.03
N VAL A 436 -7.11 20.12 1.24
CA VAL A 436 -5.90 20.93 1.43
C VAL A 436 -6.21 22.40 1.24
N ASP A 437 -6.97 22.75 0.21
CA ASP A 437 -7.47 24.11 -0.03
C ASP A 437 -8.25 24.65 1.18
N ALA A 438 -9.25 23.92 1.69
CA ALA A 438 -10.03 24.40 2.83
C ALA A 438 -9.19 24.59 4.11
N VAL A 439 -8.23 23.70 4.37
CA VAL A 439 -7.31 23.84 5.52
C VAL A 439 -6.37 25.04 5.33
N ALA A 440 -5.80 25.21 4.13
CA ALA A 440 -4.94 26.32 3.79
C ALA A 440 -5.69 27.66 3.86
N CYS A 441 -6.93 27.69 3.36
CA CYS A 441 -7.85 28.82 3.39
C CYS A 441 -8.21 29.19 4.84
N PHE A 442 -8.57 28.21 5.68
CA PHE A 442 -8.86 28.43 7.10
C PHE A 442 -7.66 29.05 7.82
N PHE A 443 -6.46 28.50 7.60
CA PHE A 443 -5.23 29.04 8.19
C PHE A 443 -4.99 30.48 7.75
N ASN A 444 -5.05 30.76 6.44
CA ASN A 444 -4.80 32.09 5.90
C ASN A 444 -5.85 33.09 6.40
N GLN A 445 -7.13 32.74 6.39
CA GLN A 445 -8.19 33.63 6.87
C GLN A 445 -8.03 33.98 8.36
N TYR A 446 -7.54 33.06 9.19
CA TYR A 446 -7.27 33.35 10.60
C TYR A 446 -5.95 34.12 10.83
N VAL A 447 -4.85 33.69 10.20
CA VAL A 447 -3.50 34.21 10.49
C VAL A 447 -3.22 35.54 9.79
N ASN A 448 -3.74 35.77 8.59
CA ASN A 448 -3.45 36.97 7.81
C ASN A 448 -3.73 38.29 8.57
N PRO A 449 -4.87 38.50 9.23
CA PRO A 449 -5.14 39.75 9.95
C PRO A 449 -4.21 39.94 11.15
N VAL A 450 -3.88 38.85 11.86
CA VAL A 450 -2.95 38.87 12.99
C VAL A 450 -1.54 39.26 12.52
N ALA A 451 -1.05 38.60 11.46
CA ALA A 451 0.27 38.85 10.89
C ALA A 451 0.36 40.25 10.25
N PHE A 452 -0.65 40.66 9.47
CA PHE A 452 -0.67 41.98 8.84
C PHE A 452 -0.67 43.11 9.88
N THR A 453 -1.41 42.95 10.99
CA THR A 453 -1.38 43.92 12.09
C THR A 453 0.01 44.00 12.73
N ALA A 454 0.69 42.87 12.89
CA ALA A 454 2.00 42.81 13.56
C ALA A 454 3.17 43.34 12.70
N ILE A 455 3.21 43.01 11.40
CA ILE A 455 4.39 43.30 10.55
C ILE A 455 4.07 44.11 9.28
N GLN A 456 2.81 44.50 9.07
CA GLN A 456 2.37 45.44 8.03
C GLN A 456 2.83 45.02 6.62
N TRP A 457 3.33 45.97 5.82
CA TRP A 457 3.78 45.74 4.43
C TRP A 457 4.85 44.65 4.28
N ARG A 458 5.62 44.35 5.34
CA ARG A 458 6.66 43.31 5.32
C ARG A 458 6.06 41.91 5.20
N TYR A 459 4.76 41.75 5.51
CA TYR A 459 4.11 40.45 5.39
C TYR A 459 4.02 39.96 3.94
N TYR A 460 3.95 40.86 2.96
CA TYR A 460 3.96 40.50 1.54
C TYR A 460 5.23 39.73 1.13
N CYS A 461 6.36 39.94 1.82
CA CYS A 461 7.61 39.20 1.58
C CYS A 461 7.48 37.68 1.84
N VAL A 462 6.57 37.26 2.75
CA VAL A 462 6.33 35.84 3.01
C VAL A 462 5.75 35.17 1.76
N PHE A 463 4.76 35.82 1.14
CA PHE A 463 4.11 35.32 -0.07
C PHE A 463 5.01 35.40 -1.30
N LEU A 464 5.93 36.37 -1.36
CA LEU A 464 7.00 36.36 -2.37
C LEU A 464 7.90 35.14 -2.24
N GLY A 465 8.27 34.75 -1.01
CA GLY A 465 9.00 33.50 -0.76
C GLY A 465 8.23 32.26 -1.22
N CYS A 466 6.93 32.19 -0.93
CA CYS A 466 6.05 31.12 -1.40
C CYS A 466 5.98 31.06 -2.93
N LEU A 467 5.80 32.19 -3.62
CA LEU A 467 5.73 32.24 -5.08
C LEU A 467 7.03 31.79 -5.76
N VAL A 468 8.19 32.12 -5.20
CA VAL A 468 9.49 31.63 -5.72
C VAL A 468 9.61 30.12 -5.55
N ALA A 469 9.17 29.58 -4.40
CA ALA A 469 9.15 28.13 -4.18
C ALA A 469 8.17 27.43 -5.13
N PHE A 470 6.97 27.99 -5.33
CA PHE A 470 5.99 27.45 -6.28
C PHE A 470 6.51 27.49 -7.72
N LEU A 471 7.19 28.56 -8.14
CA LEU A 471 7.79 28.64 -9.47
C LEU A 471 8.77 27.48 -9.72
N ALA A 472 9.62 27.17 -8.74
CA ALA A 472 10.55 26.06 -8.82
C ALA A 472 9.80 24.70 -8.88
N LEU A 473 8.82 24.50 -8.00
CA LEU A 473 8.04 23.26 -7.95
C LEU A 473 7.24 23.02 -9.23
N ILE A 474 6.60 24.06 -9.78
CA ILE A 474 5.90 23.99 -11.07
C ILE A 474 6.88 23.62 -12.19
N TYR A 475 8.06 24.23 -12.23
CA TYR A 475 9.05 23.95 -13.26
C TYR A 475 9.48 22.49 -13.28
N PHE A 476 9.70 21.87 -12.11
CA PHE A 476 10.19 20.49 -12.02
C PHE A 476 9.08 19.43 -12.01
N LEU A 477 7.91 19.71 -11.42
CA LEU A 477 6.90 18.70 -11.13
C LEU A 477 5.68 18.73 -12.06
N PHE A 478 5.37 19.83 -12.75
CA PHE A 478 4.11 19.92 -13.51
C PHE A 478 4.32 19.52 -14.98
N PRO A 479 3.78 18.38 -15.45
CA PRO A 479 3.82 18.03 -16.87
C PRO A 479 2.82 18.83 -17.71
N GLU A 480 3.05 18.87 -19.02
CA GLU A 480 2.12 19.49 -19.97
C GLU A 480 1.00 18.51 -20.36
N THR A 481 -0.25 18.95 -20.19
CA THR A 481 -1.48 18.16 -20.45
C THR A 481 -2.21 18.59 -21.72
N LYS A 482 -1.78 19.67 -22.39
CA LYS A 482 -2.45 20.18 -23.60
C LYS A 482 -2.51 19.14 -24.72
N GLY A 483 -3.72 18.94 -25.24
CA GLY A 483 -3.95 18.17 -26.47
C GLY A 483 -3.74 16.67 -26.30
N ARG A 484 -3.67 16.18 -25.05
CA ARG A 484 -3.49 14.78 -24.72
C ARG A 484 -4.77 14.18 -24.15
N SER A 485 -5.05 12.91 -24.46
CA SER A 485 -6.13 12.15 -23.80
C SER A 485 -5.80 11.90 -22.33
N LEU A 486 -6.79 11.48 -21.52
CA LEU A 486 -6.55 11.20 -20.10
C LEU A 486 -5.60 10.01 -19.93
N GLU A 487 -5.63 9.07 -20.86
CA GLU A 487 -4.77 7.90 -20.96
C GLU A 487 -3.37 8.30 -21.43
N GLU A 488 -3.23 9.18 -22.41
CA GLU A 488 -1.92 9.74 -22.81
C GLU A 488 -1.28 10.57 -21.70
N ILE A 489 -2.09 11.30 -20.92
CA ILE A 489 -1.61 11.99 -19.73
C ILE A 489 -1.18 10.95 -18.69
N ALA A 490 -1.97 9.88 -18.50
CA ALA A 490 -1.57 8.79 -17.63
C ALA A 490 -0.23 8.21 -18.09
N MET A 491 -0.05 7.99 -19.39
CA MET A 491 1.22 7.59 -20.00
C MET A 491 2.34 8.59 -19.76
N ILE A 492 2.16 9.91 -19.59
CA ILE A 492 3.30 10.79 -19.23
C ILE A 492 3.85 10.44 -17.85
N PHE A 493 2.94 10.20 -16.91
CA PHE A 493 3.27 9.82 -15.55
C PHE A 493 3.66 8.33 -15.46
N ASP A 494 3.22 7.52 -16.44
CA ASP A 494 3.41 6.08 -16.55
C ASP A 494 4.30 5.74 -17.77
N GLN A 495 5.13 6.66 -18.32
CA GLN A 495 5.84 6.46 -19.60
C GLN A 495 7.09 5.59 -19.44
N GLU A 496 7.49 5.33 -18.20
CA GLU A 496 8.38 4.21 -17.84
C GLU A 496 7.65 2.84 -17.88
N ASP A 497 6.31 2.83 -18.01
CA ASP A 497 5.43 1.64 -18.02
C ASP A 497 4.80 1.30 -19.40
N GLU A 498 4.91 2.15 -20.43
CA GLU A 498 4.32 1.91 -21.76
C GLU A 498 5.16 1.02 -22.67
N SER A 499 6.48 1.20 -22.60
CA SER A 499 7.42 0.42 -23.39
C SER A 499 7.24 -1.09 -23.13
N ARG A 500 6.72 -1.48 -21.95
CA ARG A 500 6.38 -2.86 -21.54
C ARG A 500 5.29 -3.56 -22.37
N ARG A 501 4.42 -2.83 -23.09
CA ARG A 501 3.20 -3.41 -23.72
C ARG A 501 3.42 -3.99 -25.12
N ASP A 502 4.42 -3.53 -25.86
CA ASP A 502 4.59 -3.89 -27.29
C ASP A 502 5.26 -5.24 -27.60
N GLU A 503 5.73 -6.01 -26.61
CA GLU A 503 6.37 -7.32 -26.88
C GLU A 503 5.40 -8.51 -26.89
N LYS A 504 4.11 -8.29 -26.65
CA LYS A 504 3.07 -9.33 -26.68
C LYS A 504 2.25 -9.28 -27.98
N LYS A 505 2.86 -9.63 -29.12
CA LYS A 505 2.12 -10.27 -30.21
C LYS A 505 2.51 -11.75 -30.28
N PRO A 506 1.56 -12.70 -30.30
CA PRO A 506 1.88 -14.12 -30.43
C PRO A 506 2.40 -14.38 -31.83
N VAL A 507 3.62 -14.92 -31.93
CA VAL A 507 4.12 -15.59 -33.13
C VAL A 507 3.42 -16.96 -33.20
N ASP A 508 2.74 -17.23 -34.32
CA ASP A 508 2.09 -18.51 -34.60
C ASP A 508 3.06 -19.69 -34.40
N PRO A 509 2.72 -20.71 -33.59
CA PRO A 509 3.50 -21.93 -33.49
C PRO A 509 3.21 -22.86 -34.67
N HIS A 510 4.26 -23.29 -35.36
CA HIS A 510 4.28 -24.46 -36.23
C HIS A 510 3.81 -25.75 -35.48
N PRO A 511 3.44 -26.82 -36.23
CA PRO A 511 2.26 -27.66 -35.99
C PRO A 511 2.43 -28.73 -34.88
N PRO A 512 1.31 -29.34 -34.41
CA PRO A 512 1.32 -30.25 -33.28
C PRO A 512 1.89 -31.63 -33.64
N LEU A 513 2.82 -32.11 -32.81
CA LEU A 513 3.21 -33.52 -32.76
C LEU A 513 2.07 -34.35 -32.15
N GLU A 514 1.71 -35.40 -32.87
CA GLU A 514 0.58 -36.31 -32.61
C GLU A 514 0.64 -36.95 -31.21
N SER A 515 -0.49 -36.88 -30.51
CA SER A 515 -0.75 -37.64 -29.29
C SER A 515 -1.59 -38.87 -29.62
N HIS A 516 -1.03 -40.06 -29.47
CA HIS A 516 -1.81 -41.29 -29.46
C HIS A 516 -2.46 -41.47 -28.09
N GLN A 517 -3.74 -41.11 -27.98
CA GLN A 517 -4.63 -41.53 -26.89
C GLN A 517 -5.09 -42.98 -27.10
N ARG A 518 -4.97 -43.82 -26.07
CA ARG A 518 -5.86 -44.96 -25.84
C ARG A 518 -6.46 -44.87 -24.44
N ALA A 519 -7.78 -45.02 -24.37
CA ALA A 519 -8.62 -44.96 -23.18
C ALA A 519 -8.46 -46.21 -22.28
N PRO A 520 -8.81 -46.11 -20.98
CA PRO A 520 -8.67 -47.21 -20.04
C PRO A 520 -9.83 -48.20 -20.14
N THR A 521 -9.52 -49.49 -20.18
CA THR A 521 -10.47 -50.57 -19.90
C THR A 521 -9.98 -51.37 -18.71
N SER A 522 -10.89 -51.67 -17.78
CA SER A 522 -10.70 -52.48 -16.59
C SER A 522 -10.22 -53.89 -16.90
N PRO A 523 -9.46 -54.53 -16.00
CA PRO A 523 -9.59 -55.97 -15.86
C PRO A 523 -9.68 -56.48 -14.41
N SER A 524 -10.56 -57.45 -14.24
CA SER A 524 -10.62 -58.45 -13.18
C SER A 524 -9.35 -59.31 -13.09
N SER A 525 -8.96 -59.74 -11.88
CA SER A 525 -7.88 -60.70 -11.60
C SER A 525 -8.13 -62.09 -12.22
N PRO A 526 -7.08 -62.88 -12.57
CA PRO A 526 -6.46 -63.78 -11.57
C PRO A 526 -4.93 -64.10 -11.74
N CYS A 527 -4.33 -64.49 -10.60
CA CYS A 527 -3.18 -65.40 -10.33
C CYS A 527 -1.87 -65.47 -11.18
N ILE A 528 -0.76 -65.15 -10.49
CA ILE A 528 0.58 -65.80 -10.39
C ILE A 528 1.45 -65.93 -11.66
N MET A 529 2.51 -65.10 -11.73
CA MET A 529 3.94 -65.48 -11.66
C MET A 529 4.76 -64.26 -11.19
N LYS A 530 5.78 -64.45 -10.34
CA LYS A 530 6.64 -63.40 -9.76
C LYS A 530 7.56 -62.78 -10.83
N ASP A 531 7.45 -61.47 -11.02
CA ASP A 531 8.36 -60.62 -11.79
C ASP A 531 8.93 -59.54 -10.82
N PRO A 532 10.25 -59.26 -10.76
CA PRO A 532 10.83 -58.34 -9.79
C PRO A 532 10.89 -56.91 -10.34
N SER A 533 10.21 -55.90 -9.81
CA SER A 533 9.09 -55.79 -8.86
C SER A 533 8.74 -54.29 -8.79
N SER A 534 7.47 -53.95 -8.56
CA SER A 534 6.96 -52.58 -8.34
C SER A 534 7.89 -51.67 -7.51
N PRO A 535 7.96 -50.34 -7.80
CA PRO A 535 8.78 -49.39 -7.05
C PRO A 535 8.55 -49.50 -5.54
N LYS A 536 9.62 -49.39 -4.74
CA LYS A 536 9.55 -49.45 -3.28
C LYS A 536 8.73 -48.27 -2.79
N GLN A 537 7.66 -48.54 -2.05
CA GLN A 537 6.87 -47.49 -1.41
C GLN A 537 7.70 -46.79 -0.33
N LEU A 538 8.05 -45.51 -0.56
CA LEU A 538 8.83 -44.71 0.38
C LEU A 538 8.01 -44.36 1.61
N ARG A 539 8.59 -44.56 2.80
CA ARG A 539 7.95 -44.38 4.10
C ARG A 539 8.70 -43.36 4.95
N PHE A 540 7.97 -42.41 5.53
CA PHE A 540 8.57 -41.34 6.32
C PHE A 540 8.05 -41.33 7.77
N LEU A 541 8.97 -41.09 8.71
CA LEU A 541 8.67 -40.73 10.09
C LEU A 541 8.52 -39.20 10.20
N VAL A 542 7.54 -38.74 10.98
CA VAL A 542 7.47 -37.32 11.40
C VAL A 542 7.69 -37.24 12.90
N ILE A 543 8.74 -36.52 13.31
CA ILE A 543 9.04 -36.22 14.71
C ILE A 543 8.56 -34.79 14.98
N GLY A 544 7.53 -34.64 15.82
CA GLY A 544 6.86 -33.37 16.09
C GLY A 544 5.63 -33.15 15.20
N ALA A 545 4.44 -33.35 15.75
CA ALA A 545 3.15 -33.20 15.07
C ALA A 545 2.53 -31.79 15.26
N GLY A 546 3.39 -30.77 15.34
CA GLY A 546 2.97 -29.37 15.38
C GLY A 546 2.55 -28.81 14.01
N SER A 547 2.50 -27.48 13.90
CA SER A 547 2.14 -26.79 12.65
C SER A 547 3.03 -27.19 11.47
N ARG A 548 4.36 -27.25 11.66
CA ARG A 548 5.31 -27.64 10.61
C ARG A 548 5.22 -29.13 10.25
N GLY A 549 5.11 -30.01 11.23
CA GLY A 549 4.92 -31.44 10.99
C GLY A 549 3.66 -31.73 10.15
N ASN A 550 2.55 -31.06 10.46
CA ASN A 550 1.31 -31.13 9.67
C ASN A 550 1.50 -30.58 8.24
N ALA A 551 2.23 -29.47 8.08
CA ALA A 551 2.50 -28.90 6.77
C ALA A 551 3.27 -29.88 5.86
N TYR A 552 4.35 -30.48 6.37
CA TYR A 552 5.11 -31.47 5.58
C TYR A 552 4.34 -32.77 5.36
N ALA A 553 3.63 -33.29 6.36
CA ALA A 553 2.83 -34.50 6.21
C ALA A 553 1.76 -34.36 5.13
N ARG A 554 1.07 -33.21 5.11
CA ARG A 554 0.09 -32.87 4.07
C ARG A 554 0.73 -32.73 2.70
N ALA A 555 1.89 -32.07 2.61
CA ALA A 555 2.61 -31.93 1.35
C ALA A 555 3.09 -33.28 0.78
N VAL A 556 3.62 -34.16 1.63
CA VAL A 556 4.02 -35.52 1.24
C VAL A 556 2.81 -36.31 0.74
N THR A 557 1.72 -36.32 1.52
CA THR A 557 0.50 -37.09 1.21
C THR A 557 -0.19 -36.61 -0.08
N ASN A 558 -0.27 -35.29 -0.30
CA ASN A 558 -1.05 -34.74 -1.41
C ASN A 558 -0.24 -34.55 -2.70
N ALA A 559 1.08 -34.42 -2.62
CA ALA A 559 1.90 -33.95 -3.75
C ALA A 559 3.13 -34.83 -4.06
N THR A 560 3.31 -35.98 -3.38
CA THR A 560 4.45 -36.87 -3.61
C THR A 560 4.03 -38.34 -3.66
N THR A 561 4.97 -39.22 -4.03
CA THR A 561 4.80 -40.68 -3.98
C THR A 561 5.03 -41.25 -2.57
N GLY A 562 5.54 -40.46 -1.63
CA GLY A 562 5.84 -40.89 -0.26
C GLY A 562 4.60 -41.03 0.61
N VAL A 563 4.69 -41.86 1.64
CA VAL A 563 3.65 -41.98 2.68
C VAL A 563 4.19 -41.70 4.07
N ILE A 564 3.38 -41.09 4.91
CA ILE A 564 3.68 -40.93 6.33
C ILE A 564 3.38 -42.26 7.03
N HIS A 565 4.40 -42.89 7.60
CA HIS A 565 4.30 -44.22 8.18
C HIS A 565 4.21 -44.22 9.70
N ALA A 566 4.92 -43.30 10.34
CA ALA A 566 4.99 -43.22 11.79
C ALA A 566 5.04 -41.76 12.26
N VAL A 567 4.59 -41.55 13.51
CA VAL A 567 4.68 -40.26 14.20
C VAL A 567 5.25 -40.44 15.61
N ALA A 568 6.17 -39.54 15.98
CA ALA A 568 6.65 -39.38 17.35
C ALA A 568 6.27 -37.99 17.86
N GLU A 569 5.39 -37.92 18.86
CA GLU A 569 4.86 -36.67 19.40
C GLU A 569 4.48 -36.85 20.87
N PRO A 570 5.01 -36.07 21.82
CA PRO A 570 4.68 -36.23 23.25
C PRO A 570 3.21 -35.92 23.57
N HIS A 571 2.59 -34.96 22.87
CA HIS A 571 1.21 -34.59 23.13
C HIS A 571 0.22 -35.59 22.55
N ALA A 572 -0.40 -36.41 23.41
CA ALA A 572 -1.28 -37.51 22.99
C ALA A 572 -2.44 -37.09 22.08
N VAL A 573 -2.98 -35.87 22.24
CA VAL A 573 -4.04 -35.35 21.36
C VAL A 573 -3.50 -35.09 19.95
N LYS A 574 -2.42 -34.28 19.83
CA LYS A 574 -1.77 -33.97 18.54
C LYS A 574 -1.32 -35.25 17.82
N ARG A 575 -0.74 -36.19 18.56
CA ARG A 575 -0.28 -37.48 18.02
C ARG A 575 -1.41 -38.28 17.39
N ARG A 576 -2.55 -38.40 18.10
CA ARG A 576 -3.72 -39.14 17.60
C ARG A 576 -4.40 -38.46 16.43
N GLU A 577 -4.54 -37.13 16.47
CA GLU A 577 -5.13 -36.36 15.36
C GLU A 577 -4.26 -36.44 14.10
N PHE A 578 -2.94 -36.29 14.25
CA PHE A 578 -1.99 -36.43 13.17
C PHE A 578 -2.04 -37.83 12.55
N GLY A 579 -2.02 -38.87 13.38
CA GLY A 579 -2.09 -40.24 12.89
C GLY A 579 -3.40 -40.57 12.17
N ARG A 580 -4.54 -40.06 12.65
CA ARG A 580 -5.84 -40.17 11.94
C ARG A 580 -5.85 -39.46 10.59
N SER A 581 -5.10 -38.37 10.49
CA SER A 581 -5.07 -37.54 9.28
C SER A 581 -4.17 -38.12 8.18
N TYR A 582 -3.08 -38.80 8.55
CA TYR A 582 -2.04 -39.19 7.58
C TYR A 582 -1.59 -40.66 7.63
N ILE A 583 -1.89 -41.43 8.68
CA ILE A 583 -1.27 -42.76 8.91
C ILE A 583 -2.31 -43.88 9.02
N TRP A 584 -3.39 -43.72 9.80
CA TRP A 584 -4.35 -44.78 10.10
C TRP A 584 -5.81 -44.29 10.10
N GLU A 585 -6.76 -45.14 9.67
CA GLU A 585 -8.18 -44.76 9.63
C GLU A 585 -8.89 -44.90 10.98
N ARG A 586 -8.60 -45.96 11.75
CA ARG A 586 -9.32 -46.27 13.02
C ARG A 586 -8.42 -46.20 14.25
N ALA A 587 -7.29 -46.90 14.22
CA ALA A 587 -6.33 -46.99 15.33
C ALA A 587 -4.92 -47.28 14.79
N SER A 588 -3.91 -46.90 15.58
CA SER A 588 -2.51 -47.19 15.29
C SER A 588 -2.20 -48.69 15.43
N SER A 589 -1.32 -49.18 14.57
CA SER A 589 -0.70 -50.50 14.67
C SER A 589 0.70 -50.38 15.31
N ALA A 590 1.25 -51.51 15.76
CA ALA A 590 2.63 -51.56 16.26
C ALA A 590 3.59 -50.98 15.21
N GLY A 591 4.43 -50.01 15.63
CA GLY A 591 5.38 -49.35 14.74
C GLY A 591 4.93 -48.02 14.13
N GLN A 592 3.72 -47.53 14.42
CA GLN A 592 3.17 -46.30 13.80
C GLN A 592 3.05 -45.10 14.75
N GLU A 593 2.96 -45.32 16.06
CA GLU A 593 2.69 -44.25 17.04
C GLU A 593 3.63 -44.36 18.23
N PHE A 594 4.32 -43.27 18.56
CA PHE A 594 5.30 -43.22 19.65
C PHE A 594 5.14 -41.95 20.48
N ALA A 595 5.24 -42.07 21.80
CA ALA A 595 5.13 -40.92 22.70
C ALA A 595 6.42 -40.08 22.72
N ASP A 596 7.56 -40.68 22.38
CA ASP A 596 8.86 -39.99 22.28
C ASP A 596 9.63 -40.54 21.07
N TRP A 597 10.45 -39.72 20.43
CA TRP A 597 11.31 -40.17 19.34
C TRP A 597 12.36 -41.19 19.82
N ARG A 598 12.74 -41.17 21.10
CA ARG A 598 13.63 -42.17 21.72
C ARG A 598 12.97 -43.55 21.80
N GLU A 599 11.66 -43.59 21.99
CA GLU A 599 10.87 -44.83 21.95
C GLU A 599 10.88 -45.41 20.54
N TRP A 600 10.63 -44.56 19.53
CA TRP A 600 10.74 -44.96 18.13
C TRP A 600 12.14 -45.45 17.77
N LEU A 601 13.20 -44.75 18.21
CA LEU A 601 14.59 -45.14 17.97
C LEU A 601 14.91 -46.52 18.56
N SER A 602 14.46 -46.77 19.79
CA SER A 602 14.63 -48.07 20.46
C SER A 602 13.93 -49.17 19.67
N TYR A 603 12.67 -48.94 19.28
CA TYR A 603 11.90 -49.84 18.43
C TYR A 603 12.60 -50.14 17.09
N GLU A 604 13.12 -49.10 16.42
CA GLU A 604 13.79 -49.25 15.12
C GLU A 604 15.13 -50.00 15.24
N LEU A 605 15.88 -49.80 16.33
CA LEU A 605 17.11 -50.54 16.62
C LEU A 605 16.82 -52.02 16.92
N GLU A 606 15.81 -52.31 17.74
CA GLU A 606 15.36 -53.68 17.99
C GLU A 606 14.93 -54.38 16.70
N ARG A 607 14.17 -53.68 15.84
CA ARG A 607 13.73 -54.18 14.54
C ARG A 607 14.92 -54.51 13.62
N ARG A 608 15.93 -53.64 13.56
CA ARG A 608 17.13 -53.83 12.73
C ARG A 608 18.05 -54.96 13.22
N ASN A 609 18.07 -55.20 14.54
CA ASN A 609 18.93 -56.21 15.17
C ASN A 609 18.27 -57.59 15.32
N SER A 610 16.96 -57.72 15.13
CA SER A 610 16.23 -58.99 15.31
C SER A 610 16.25 -59.86 14.05
N PRO A 611 16.91 -61.05 14.07
CA PRO A 611 17.00 -61.95 12.92
C PRO A 611 15.66 -62.65 12.54
N ASN A 612 14.63 -62.56 13.41
CA ASN A 612 13.31 -63.17 13.23
C ASN A 612 12.16 -62.13 13.22
N SER A 613 12.44 -60.84 12.99
CA SER A 613 11.38 -59.82 12.92
C SER A 613 10.41 -60.11 11.78
N THR A 614 9.15 -60.44 12.12
CA THR A 614 8.03 -60.52 11.17
C THR A 614 7.58 -59.14 10.66
N SER A 615 8.07 -58.05 11.26
CA SER A 615 7.82 -56.68 10.79
C SER A 615 8.90 -56.28 9.78
N THR A 616 8.57 -56.38 8.49
CA THR A 616 9.44 -56.04 7.36
C THR A 616 9.47 -54.54 7.05
N VAL A 617 8.71 -53.72 7.79
CA VAL A 617 8.42 -52.34 7.42
C VAL A 617 9.13 -51.36 8.35
N GLY A 618 10.19 -50.72 7.85
CA GLY A 618 10.84 -49.56 8.46
C GLY A 618 10.55 -48.26 7.68
N VAL A 619 11.17 -47.15 8.09
CA VAL A 619 11.12 -45.87 7.37
C VAL A 619 12.40 -45.65 6.56
N ASP A 620 12.27 -44.91 5.47
CA ASP A 620 13.36 -44.54 4.57
C ASP A 620 13.91 -43.15 4.91
N GLY A 621 13.03 -42.26 5.38
CA GLY A 621 13.41 -40.93 5.81
C GLY A 621 12.63 -40.39 7.00
N VAL A 622 13.05 -39.24 7.49
CA VAL A 622 12.50 -38.57 8.66
C VAL A 622 12.36 -37.07 8.42
N PHE A 623 11.24 -36.51 8.87
CA PHE A 623 11.01 -35.08 9.04
C PHE A 623 11.14 -34.75 10.52
N ILE A 624 12.07 -33.85 10.86
CA ILE A 624 12.31 -33.37 12.23
C ILE A 624 11.68 -31.98 12.33
N CYS A 625 10.55 -31.89 13.03
CA CYS A 625 9.70 -30.69 13.13
C CYS A 625 9.44 -30.33 14.60
N THR A 626 10.45 -30.53 15.45
CA THR A 626 10.41 -30.24 16.89
C THR A 626 10.82 -28.79 17.18
N LEU A 627 10.97 -28.43 18.47
CA LEU A 627 11.52 -27.14 18.85
C LEU A 627 13.04 -27.13 18.62
N ASP A 628 13.55 -25.95 18.28
CA ASP A 628 14.90 -25.66 17.80
C ASP A 628 16.01 -26.29 18.67
N GLU A 629 15.86 -26.25 20.00
CA GLU A 629 16.81 -26.82 20.97
C GLU A 629 17.01 -28.34 20.88
N THR A 630 16.07 -29.07 20.26
CA THR A 630 16.13 -30.54 20.18
C THR A 630 16.68 -31.07 18.87
N HIS A 631 16.83 -30.23 17.84
CA HIS A 631 17.23 -30.66 16.50
C HIS A 631 18.56 -31.41 16.49
N VAL A 632 19.57 -30.87 17.17
CA VAL A 632 20.94 -31.42 17.19
C VAL A 632 20.95 -32.81 17.82
N GLU A 633 20.31 -32.97 18.98
CA GLU A 633 20.23 -34.26 19.68
C GLU A 633 19.57 -35.32 18.80
N ILE A 634 18.44 -34.98 18.17
CA ILE A 634 17.70 -35.91 17.30
C ILE A 634 18.55 -36.29 16.09
N VAL A 635 19.14 -35.31 15.39
CA VAL A 635 19.97 -35.60 14.21
C VAL A 635 21.15 -36.50 14.57
N GLN A 636 21.83 -36.25 15.68
CA GLN A 636 22.94 -37.09 16.14
C GLN A 636 22.51 -38.52 16.49
N ALA A 637 21.37 -38.66 17.17
CA ALA A 637 20.85 -39.97 17.54
C ALA A 637 20.39 -40.80 16.33
N LEU A 638 19.88 -40.14 15.28
CA LEU A 638 19.39 -40.80 14.07
C LEU A 638 20.49 -41.01 13.01
N ALA A 639 21.60 -40.28 13.04
CA ALA A 639 22.67 -40.39 12.04
C ALA A 639 23.19 -41.83 11.84
N PRO A 640 23.41 -42.66 12.89
CA PRO A 640 23.83 -44.05 12.73
C PRO A 640 22.83 -44.93 11.97
N LEU A 641 21.55 -44.54 11.91
CA LEU A 641 20.52 -45.27 11.18
C LEU A 641 20.56 -45.03 9.67
N LYS A 642 21.38 -44.10 9.17
CA LYS A 642 21.53 -43.80 7.74
C LYS A 642 20.17 -43.57 7.06
N LEU A 643 19.36 -42.68 7.62
CA LEU A 643 18.08 -42.26 7.04
C LEU A 643 18.24 -40.99 6.21
N HIS A 644 17.34 -40.79 5.24
CA HIS A 644 17.19 -39.49 4.59
C HIS A 644 16.55 -38.52 5.58
N MET A 645 17.07 -37.30 5.73
CA MET A 645 16.59 -36.38 6.77
C MET A 645 16.21 -35.02 6.22
N LEU A 646 15.06 -34.50 6.64
CA LEU A 646 14.71 -33.10 6.53
C LEU A 646 14.50 -32.54 7.94
N CYS A 647 15.30 -31.54 8.31
CA CYS A 647 15.18 -30.86 9.59
C CYS A 647 14.51 -29.50 9.41
N GLU A 648 13.65 -29.07 10.33
CA GLU A 648 13.16 -27.70 10.33
C GLU A 648 14.25 -26.69 10.70
N LYS A 649 14.04 -25.45 10.27
CA LYS A 649 14.90 -24.30 10.57
C LYS A 649 14.55 -23.67 11.93
N PRO A 650 15.54 -23.12 12.65
CA PRO A 650 16.97 -23.15 12.36
C PRO A 650 17.58 -24.54 12.60
N LEU A 651 18.72 -24.84 11.97
CA LEU A 651 19.43 -26.11 12.14
C LEU A 651 19.85 -26.33 13.61
N ALA A 652 20.35 -25.27 14.25
CA ALA A 652 20.70 -25.26 15.66
C ALA A 652 20.69 -23.83 16.21
N LEU A 653 20.75 -23.71 17.54
CA LEU A 653 20.77 -22.44 18.27
C LEU A 653 22.17 -21.85 18.45
N SER A 654 23.22 -22.56 18.01
CA SER A 654 24.60 -22.08 18.05
C SER A 654 25.39 -22.53 16.81
N LEU A 655 26.42 -21.77 16.45
CA LEU A 655 27.29 -22.13 15.33
C LEU A 655 28.04 -23.45 15.58
N ASP A 656 28.49 -23.67 16.81
CA ASP A 656 29.21 -24.89 17.17
C ASP A 656 28.34 -26.14 17.03
N ASP A 657 27.04 -26.02 17.31
CA ASP A 657 26.08 -27.10 17.12
C ASP A 657 25.78 -27.34 15.64
N CYS A 658 25.67 -26.28 14.82
CA CYS A 658 25.60 -26.44 13.36
C CYS A 658 26.82 -27.19 12.81
N LEU A 659 28.03 -26.85 13.28
CA LEU A 659 29.27 -27.53 12.91
C LEU A 659 29.33 -28.96 13.46
N THR A 660 28.71 -29.22 14.61
CA THR A 660 28.57 -30.57 15.17
C THR A 660 27.67 -31.44 14.31
N VAL A 661 26.53 -30.93 13.86
CA VAL A 661 25.67 -31.63 12.89
C VAL A 661 26.43 -31.90 11.60
N TYR A 662 27.16 -30.91 11.08
CA TYR A 662 28.01 -31.09 9.90
C TYR A 662 28.97 -32.27 10.07
N ARG A 663 29.76 -32.30 11.15
CA ARG A 663 30.72 -33.39 11.41
C ARG A 663 30.05 -34.74 11.61
N THR A 664 28.88 -34.77 12.25
CA THR A 664 28.12 -36.00 12.53
C THR A 664 27.63 -36.66 11.24
N LEU A 665 27.23 -35.85 10.25
CA LEU A 665 26.70 -36.33 8.97
C LEU A 665 27.77 -36.53 7.89
N GLN A 666 29.02 -36.16 8.17
CA GLN A 666 30.16 -36.41 7.28
C GLN A 666 30.76 -37.79 7.54
N PRO A 667 31.41 -38.42 6.53
CA PRO A 667 32.11 -39.69 6.71
C PRO A 667 33.26 -39.57 7.73
N PRO A 668 33.67 -40.66 8.41
CA PRO A 668 34.79 -40.65 9.35
C PRO A 668 36.09 -40.14 8.71
N GLN A 669 36.76 -39.19 9.36
CA GLN A 669 38.04 -38.63 8.90
C GLN A 669 39.13 -39.72 8.90
N GLY A 670 39.66 -40.08 7.71
CA GLY A 670 40.78 -41.02 7.57
C GLY A 670 40.74 -41.89 6.31
N SER A 671 39.56 -42.03 5.68
CA SER A 671 39.41 -42.61 4.34
C SER A 671 39.20 -41.50 3.31
N ILE A 672 39.63 -41.75 2.06
CA ILE A 672 39.32 -40.97 0.84
C ILE A 672 37.92 -40.34 0.96
N PRO A 673 37.70 -39.05 0.58
CA PRO A 673 36.40 -38.41 0.72
C PRO A 673 35.31 -39.30 0.13
N ALA A 674 34.52 -39.90 1.02
CA ALA A 674 33.43 -40.77 0.63
C ALA A 674 32.22 -39.89 0.33
N PRO A 675 31.47 -40.17 -0.75
CA PRO A 675 30.26 -39.41 -1.07
C PRO A 675 29.24 -39.52 0.06
N ALA A 676 28.40 -38.49 0.21
CA ALA A 676 27.31 -38.51 1.18
C ALA A 676 26.46 -39.77 1.00
N GLU A 677 26.14 -40.46 2.08
CA GLU A 677 25.39 -41.73 2.00
C GLU A 677 23.87 -41.53 1.92
N LYS A 678 23.36 -40.37 2.37
CA LYS A 678 21.93 -40.04 2.40
C LYS A 678 21.65 -38.57 2.12
N ILE A 679 20.44 -38.31 1.63
CA ILE A 679 19.93 -36.96 1.36
C ILE A 679 19.68 -36.24 2.68
N PHE A 680 20.15 -35.01 2.79
CA PHE A 680 19.89 -34.12 3.92
C PHE A 680 19.30 -32.79 3.42
N SER A 681 18.24 -32.30 4.06
CA SER A 681 17.66 -31.00 3.77
C SER A 681 17.28 -30.25 5.04
N ILE A 682 17.10 -28.94 4.91
CA ILE A 682 16.71 -28.02 5.98
C ILE A 682 15.45 -27.27 5.56
N GLY A 683 14.65 -26.80 6.51
CA GLY A 683 13.43 -25.99 6.32
C GLY A 683 13.60 -24.61 5.67
N HIS A 684 14.62 -24.39 4.83
CA HIS A 684 14.81 -23.16 4.04
C HIS A 684 13.83 -23.10 2.85
N VAL A 685 12.54 -23.07 3.16
CA VAL A 685 11.42 -23.18 2.21
C VAL A 685 11.41 -22.08 1.14
N LEU A 686 12.08 -20.94 1.37
CA LEU A 686 12.12 -19.83 0.43
C LEU A 686 12.82 -20.15 -0.89
N ARG A 687 13.74 -21.12 -0.92
CA ARG A 687 14.36 -21.57 -2.19
C ARG A 687 13.35 -22.25 -3.13
N TYR A 688 12.23 -22.73 -2.59
CA TYR A 688 11.34 -23.67 -3.28
C TYR A 688 9.98 -23.08 -3.63
N SER A 689 9.73 -21.80 -3.33
CA SER A 689 8.50 -21.15 -3.80
C SER A 689 8.60 -20.88 -5.31
N PRO A 690 7.52 -21.07 -6.09
CA PRO A 690 7.54 -20.79 -7.53
C PRO A 690 8.01 -19.38 -7.86
N HIS A 691 7.64 -18.42 -7.00
CA HIS A 691 8.08 -17.03 -7.09
C HIS A 691 9.60 -16.90 -6.99
N ASN A 692 10.21 -17.45 -5.94
CA ASN A 692 11.64 -17.27 -5.70
C ASN A 692 12.51 -18.10 -6.65
N ILE A 693 12.02 -19.26 -7.12
CA ILE A 693 12.66 -20.02 -8.19
C ILE A 693 12.72 -19.18 -9.48
N LEU A 694 11.63 -18.52 -9.84
CA LEU A 694 11.61 -17.65 -11.02
C LEU A 694 12.55 -16.45 -10.84
N LEU A 695 12.54 -15.80 -9.68
CA LEU A 695 13.45 -14.70 -9.37
C LEU A 695 14.91 -15.13 -9.51
N ARG A 696 15.28 -16.27 -8.92
CA ARG A 696 16.62 -16.85 -9.06
C ARG A 696 16.98 -17.10 -10.51
N LYS A 697 16.05 -17.67 -11.29
CA LYS A 697 16.26 -17.95 -12.71
C LYS A 697 16.55 -16.66 -13.49
N LEU A 698 15.76 -15.60 -13.29
CA LEU A 698 15.96 -14.32 -13.98
C LEU A 698 17.32 -13.69 -13.66
N LEU A 699 17.77 -13.82 -12.41
CA LEU A 699 19.10 -13.34 -12.00
C LEU A 699 20.22 -14.20 -12.60
N ALA A 700 20.05 -15.52 -12.66
CA ALA A 700 21.02 -16.44 -13.27
C ALA A 700 21.10 -16.25 -14.80
N ASP A 701 19.96 -16.01 -15.45
CA ASP A 701 19.83 -15.70 -16.88
C ASP A 701 20.30 -14.27 -17.22
N ARG A 702 20.75 -13.51 -16.20
CA ARG A 702 21.25 -12.13 -16.31
C ARG A 702 20.26 -11.17 -16.97
N ALA A 703 18.98 -11.30 -16.63
CA ALA A 703 17.90 -10.43 -17.14
C ALA A 703 18.12 -8.94 -16.83
N ILE A 704 18.99 -8.60 -15.85
CA ILE A 704 19.38 -7.24 -15.49
C ILE A 704 20.89 -7.03 -15.53
N GLY A 705 21.62 -7.89 -16.24
CA GLY A 705 23.08 -7.87 -16.26
C GLY A 705 23.68 -8.39 -14.96
N ASP A 706 24.80 -7.81 -14.54
CA ASP A 706 25.53 -8.22 -13.34
C ASP A 706 24.93 -7.54 -12.11
N ILE A 707 24.74 -8.28 -11.02
CA ILE A 707 24.10 -7.78 -9.80
C ILE A 707 25.05 -6.80 -9.09
N VAL A 708 24.58 -5.57 -8.84
CA VAL A 708 25.27 -4.49 -8.14
C VAL A 708 24.80 -4.40 -6.68
N SER A 709 23.49 -4.48 -6.45
CA SER A 709 22.95 -4.38 -5.08
C SER A 709 21.63 -5.13 -4.92
N LEU A 710 21.32 -5.55 -3.69
CA LEU A 710 20.06 -6.20 -3.33
C LEU A 710 19.49 -5.57 -2.05
N GLU A 711 18.21 -5.26 -2.07
CA GLU A 711 17.43 -4.87 -0.89
C GLU A 711 16.37 -5.93 -0.66
N HIS A 712 16.32 -6.52 0.54
CA HIS A 712 15.32 -7.52 0.91
C HIS A 712 14.71 -7.17 2.26
N CYS A 713 13.40 -7.27 2.37
CA CYS A 713 12.68 -6.99 3.61
C CYS A 713 11.80 -8.17 3.99
N GLU A 714 11.93 -8.61 5.25
CA GLU A 714 10.95 -9.48 5.91
C GLU A 714 10.07 -8.64 6.83
N PRO A 715 8.84 -8.31 6.39
CA PRO A 715 7.87 -7.63 7.23
C PRO A 715 7.17 -8.67 8.11
N VAL A 716 7.63 -8.86 9.35
CA VAL A 716 7.14 -9.95 10.23
C VAL A 716 5.66 -9.79 10.60
N GLY A 717 5.16 -8.56 10.66
CA GLY A 717 3.78 -8.22 11.00
C GLY A 717 3.60 -7.92 12.48
N TRP A 718 2.87 -6.84 12.79
CA TRP A 718 2.82 -6.27 14.14
C TRP A 718 2.26 -7.23 15.21
N TRP A 719 1.22 -7.98 14.86
CA TRP A 719 0.59 -8.93 15.80
C TRP A 719 1.27 -10.30 15.79
N HIS A 720 1.75 -10.75 14.62
CA HIS A 720 2.50 -11.99 14.50
C HIS A 720 3.83 -11.91 15.26
N PHE A 721 4.51 -10.76 15.23
CA PHE A 721 5.69 -10.54 16.07
C PHE A 721 5.33 -10.61 17.56
N SER A 722 4.21 -10.00 17.97
CA SER A 722 3.74 -10.06 19.36
C SER A 722 3.37 -11.49 19.82
N HIS A 723 2.87 -12.32 18.92
CA HIS A 723 2.55 -13.73 19.18
C HIS A 723 3.82 -14.55 19.38
N SER A 724 4.75 -14.52 18.42
CA SER A 724 5.89 -15.44 18.37
C SER A 724 7.11 -14.98 19.18
N TYR A 725 7.41 -13.67 19.18
CA TYR A 725 8.67 -13.09 19.66
C TYR A 725 8.50 -12.16 20.87
N VAL A 726 7.26 -11.96 21.34
CA VAL A 726 7.01 -11.25 22.61
C VAL A 726 6.40 -12.18 23.65
N ARG A 727 5.39 -12.97 23.27
CA ARG A 727 4.69 -13.89 24.19
C ARG A 727 5.07 -15.37 24.00
N GLY A 728 5.52 -15.72 22.79
CA GLY A 728 5.74 -17.08 22.34
C GLY A 728 7.09 -17.68 22.72
N ASN A 729 7.42 -18.81 22.09
CA ASN A 729 8.60 -19.60 22.40
C ASN A 729 9.93 -18.88 22.06
N TRP A 730 9.93 -17.99 21.07
CA TRP A 730 11.13 -17.32 20.57
C TRP A 730 11.33 -15.90 21.12
N ARG A 731 10.71 -15.59 22.26
CA ARG A 731 10.75 -14.24 22.84
C ARG A 731 12.09 -13.88 23.49
N ARG A 732 12.88 -14.89 23.84
CA ARG A 732 14.19 -14.75 24.48
C ARG A 732 15.32 -15.08 23.51
N ALA A 733 16.40 -14.33 23.58
CA ALA A 733 17.64 -14.63 22.89
C ALA A 733 18.29 -15.90 23.47
N THR A 734 19.08 -16.58 22.64
CA THR A 734 19.90 -17.72 23.07
C THR A 734 20.94 -17.26 24.10
N PRO A 735 21.58 -18.17 24.86
CA PRO A 735 22.70 -17.82 25.74
C PRO A 735 23.86 -17.15 24.99
N ALA A 736 24.01 -17.46 23.71
CA ALA A 736 24.99 -16.85 22.83
C ALA A 736 24.55 -15.46 22.32
N GLY A 737 23.34 -14.99 22.65
CA GLY A 737 22.80 -13.66 22.33
C GLY A 737 22.07 -13.55 20.99
N ASP A 738 21.77 -14.69 20.36
CA ASP A 738 21.09 -14.74 19.06
C ASP A 738 19.57 -14.70 19.25
N GLY A 739 18.85 -13.95 18.42
CA GLY A 739 17.43 -13.67 18.65
C GLY A 739 16.50 -13.97 17.48
N SER A 740 15.60 -13.03 17.22
CA SER A 740 14.58 -13.09 16.17
C SER A 740 15.17 -13.27 14.77
N LEU A 741 16.38 -12.77 14.48
CA LEU A 741 17.05 -12.98 13.20
C LEU A 741 17.27 -14.48 12.92
N LEU A 742 17.73 -15.25 13.93
CA LEU A 742 18.00 -16.69 13.81
C LEU A 742 16.72 -17.50 13.62
N THR A 743 15.69 -17.19 14.39
CA THR A 743 14.49 -18.03 14.47
C THR A 743 13.45 -17.68 13.40
N LYS A 744 13.40 -16.40 12.97
CA LYS A 744 12.49 -15.91 11.91
C LYS A 744 13.13 -15.87 10.53
N SER A 745 14.38 -15.43 10.45
CA SER A 745 14.98 -14.91 9.22
C SER A 745 16.30 -15.56 8.83
N CYS A 746 16.67 -16.69 9.45
CA CYS A 746 17.82 -17.48 8.97
C CYS A 746 17.63 -17.93 7.52
N HIS A 747 16.39 -18.28 7.13
CA HIS A 747 16.05 -18.63 5.75
C HIS A 747 16.03 -17.43 4.78
N ASP A 748 15.94 -16.19 5.28
CA ASP A 748 15.97 -14.96 4.48
C ASP A 748 17.44 -14.61 4.18
N ILE A 749 18.31 -14.76 5.19
CA ILE A 749 19.76 -14.70 5.01
C ILE A 749 20.23 -15.82 4.06
N ASP A 750 19.72 -17.04 4.22
CA ASP A 750 19.97 -18.13 3.27
C ASP A 750 19.49 -17.80 1.86
N PHE A 751 18.31 -17.21 1.72
CA PHE A 751 17.78 -16.78 0.42
C PHE A 751 18.70 -15.74 -0.25
N ILE A 752 19.21 -14.75 0.50
CA ILE A 752 20.17 -13.77 -0.03
C ILE A 752 21.49 -14.45 -0.44
N MET A 753 22.01 -15.34 0.41
CA MET A 753 23.22 -16.12 0.10
C MET A 753 23.01 -17.03 -1.11
N TRP A 754 21.84 -17.64 -1.25
CA TRP A 754 21.48 -18.43 -2.40
C TRP A 754 21.49 -17.56 -3.66
N LEU A 755 20.80 -16.41 -3.65
CA LEU A 755 20.73 -15.50 -4.80
C LEU A 755 22.11 -14.93 -5.21
N LEU A 756 23.00 -14.63 -4.26
CA LEU A 756 24.22 -13.85 -4.52
C LEU A 756 25.54 -14.63 -4.43
N CYS A 757 25.56 -15.77 -3.73
CA CYS A 757 26.78 -16.56 -3.47
C CYS A 757 26.79 -17.91 -4.17
N SER A 758 25.68 -18.63 -4.14
CA SER A 758 25.61 -19.98 -4.73
C SER A 758 25.74 -19.88 -6.25
N PRO A 759 26.53 -20.75 -6.91
CA PRO A 759 26.54 -20.83 -8.36
C PRO A 759 25.17 -21.30 -8.91
N PRO A 760 24.82 -21.00 -10.16
CA PRO A 760 23.72 -21.66 -10.84
C PRO A 760 23.95 -23.18 -10.83
N SER A 761 22.88 -23.98 -10.73
CA SER A 761 23.01 -25.44 -10.76
C SER A 761 23.77 -25.87 -12.02
N PRO A 762 24.74 -26.79 -11.93
CA PRO A 762 25.44 -27.28 -13.12
C PRO A 762 24.42 -27.93 -14.05
N ASP A 763 24.23 -27.34 -15.24
CA ASP A 763 23.65 -28.06 -16.35
C ASP A 763 24.56 -29.24 -16.68
N ALA A 764 23.97 -30.38 -17.04
CA ALA A 764 24.63 -31.67 -17.23
C ALA A 764 25.72 -31.73 -18.34
N GLY A 765 26.25 -30.60 -18.80
CA GLY A 765 27.24 -30.48 -19.87
C GLY A 765 28.49 -29.63 -19.56
N THR A 766 28.57 -28.89 -18.46
CA THR A 766 29.73 -28.01 -18.16
C THR A 766 30.42 -28.40 -16.85
N GLN A 767 31.54 -29.15 -16.97
CA GLN A 767 32.37 -29.66 -15.87
C GLN A 767 33.21 -28.59 -15.11
N GLN A 768 32.78 -27.33 -15.05
CA GLN A 768 33.47 -26.33 -14.23
C GLN A 768 32.66 -26.03 -12.98
N THR A 769 33.05 -26.62 -11.86
CA THR A 769 32.59 -26.26 -10.51
C THR A 769 33.01 -24.83 -10.20
N LEU A 770 32.12 -23.87 -10.46
CA LEU A 770 32.29 -22.49 -10.04
C LEU A 770 32.25 -22.44 -8.50
N GLN A 771 33.28 -21.89 -7.88
CA GLN A 771 33.34 -21.69 -6.43
C GLN A 771 32.26 -20.69 -5.98
N PRO A 772 31.68 -20.80 -4.77
CA PRO A 772 30.74 -19.80 -4.26
C PRO A 772 31.41 -18.44 -3.99
N HIS A 773 30.72 -17.33 -4.28
CA HIS A 773 31.23 -15.98 -4.03
C HIS A 773 30.73 -15.47 -2.67
N PHE A 774 31.52 -15.65 -1.61
CA PHE A 774 31.16 -15.26 -0.23
C PHE A 774 31.39 -13.77 0.07
N PRO A 775 30.64 -13.19 1.03
CA PRO A 775 30.80 -11.77 1.39
C PRO A 775 32.20 -11.51 1.96
N ARG A 776 32.76 -10.32 1.72
CA ARG A 776 33.95 -9.81 2.42
C ARG A 776 33.60 -9.39 3.86
N SER A 777 32.50 -8.66 4.02
CA SER A 777 32.14 -8.07 5.31
C SER A 777 30.65 -8.10 5.61
N ILE A 778 30.34 -8.20 6.90
CA ILE A 778 29.00 -8.25 7.46
C ILE A 778 28.90 -7.18 8.55
N SER A 779 27.86 -6.34 8.49
CA SER A 779 27.48 -5.45 9.59
C SER A 779 26.00 -5.64 9.91
N SER A 780 25.61 -5.34 11.15
CA SER A 780 24.20 -5.37 11.54
C SER A 780 23.93 -4.31 12.60
N ALA A 781 22.76 -3.69 12.53
CA ALA A 781 22.28 -2.73 13.49
C ALA A 781 20.82 -3.04 13.81
N GLY A 782 20.44 -2.97 15.09
CA GLY A 782 19.08 -3.26 15.51
C GLY A 782 18.97 -3.33 17.03
N THR A 783 17.77 -3.05 17.53
CA THR A 783 17.45 -3.13 18.96
C THR A 783 15.98 -3.44 19.13
N MET A 784 15.57 -3.89 20.32
CA MET A 784 14.16 -3.90 20.68
C MET A 784 13.66 -2.46 20.81
N THR A 785 12.69 -2.04 20.00
CA THR A 785 12.19 -0.67 19.95
C THR A 785 10.88 -0.52 20.72
N GLN A 786 9.84 -1.29 20.35
CA GLN A 786 8.44 -1.13 20.78
C GLN A 786 8.18 -1.78 22.13
N PHE A 787 8.59 -3.04 22.30
CA PHE A 787 8.16 -3.90 23.41
C PHE A 787 8.98 -3.68 24.69
N ARG A 788 9.12 -2.42 25.11
CA ARG A 788 9.83 -2.05 26.35
C ARG A 788 8.84 -1.62 27.43
N ARG A 789 9.11 -2.02 28.68
CA ARG A 789 8.31 -1.60 29.84
C ARG A 789 8.11 -0.08 29.94
N LYS A 790 9.16 0.69 29.64
CA LYS A 790 9.10 2.18 29.63
C LYS A 790 8.15 2.78 28.59
N ARG A 791 7.70 2.00 27.61
CA ARG A 791 6.75 2.43 26.56
C ARG A 791 5.32 1.99 26.84
N LYS A 792 5.07 1.30 27.96
CA LYS A 792 3.73 0.93 28.38
C LYS A 792 2.86 2.19 28.48
N PRO A 793 1.67 2.23 27.85
CA PRO A 793 0.76 3.35 27.98
C PRO A 793 0.41 3.61 29.44
N ALA A 794 0.50 4.87 29.90
CA ALA A 794 0.18 5.23 31.29
C ALA A 794 -1.25 4.81 31.68
N ALA A 795 -2.19 4.92 30.73
CA ALA A 795 -3.57 4.50 30.92
C ALA A 795 -3.74 2.99 31.18
N ALA A 796 -2.75 2.15 30.83
CA ALA A 796 -2.77 0.71 31.16
C ALA A 796 -2.48 0.42 32.65
N GLY A 797 -2.04 1.41 33.43
CA GLY A 797 -1.71 1.28 34.85
C GLY A 797 -0.72 0.14 35.12
N ASP A 798 -0.94 -0.57 36.23
CA ASP A 798 -0.08 -1.67 36.69
C ASP A 798 -0.47 -3.04 36.09
N ALA A 799 -1.39 -3.08 35.12
CA ALA A 799 -1.85 -4.33 34.54
C ALA A 799 -0.71 -5.13 33.87
N THR A 800 -0.52 -6.37 34.30
CA THR A 800 0.47 -7.31 33.74
C THR A 800 -0.16 -8.26 32.71
N ASN A 801 -1.47 -8.47 32.76
CA ASN A 801 -2.23 -9.33 31.84
C ASN A 801 -3.26 -8.52 31.03
N CYS A 802 -3.53 -8.92 29.79
CA CYS A 802 -4.52 -8.26 28.94
C CYS A 802 -5.95 -8.34 29.50
N LEU A 803 -6.35 -9.42 30.17
CA LEU A 803 -7.71 -9.57 30.71
C LEU A 803 -8.02 -8.59 31.83
N SER A 804 -7.02 -8.10 32.55
CA SER A 804 -7.16 -7.12 33.62
C SER A 804 -6.78 -5.70 33.20
N CYS A 805 -6.48 -5.47 31.91
CA CYS A 805 -5.94 -4.21 31.43
C CYS A 805 -7.07 -3.21 31.09
N PRO A 806 -7.08 -2.00 31.69
CA PRO A 806 -8.15 -1.01 31.49
C PRO A 806 -8.20 -0.44 30.06
N VAL A 807 -7.12 -0.56 29.27
CA VAL A 807 -7.05 -0.09 27.87
C VAL A 807 -7.02 -1.23 26.86
N GLU A 808 -7.36 -2.45 27.27
CA GLU A 808 -7.32 -3.64 26.41
C GLU A 808 -8.03 -3.42 25.07
N ARG A 809 -9.23 -2.81 25.08
CA ARG A 809 -10.03 -2.58 23.89
C ARG A 809 -9.41 -1.60 22.90
N ASP A 810 -8.67 -0.61 23.37
CA ASP A 810 -7.96 0.36 22.52
C ASP A 810 -6.54 -0.10 22.14
N CYS A 811 -5.98 -1.07 22.86
CA CYS A 811 -4.62 -1.56 22.64
C CYS A 811 -4.52 -2.42 21.38
N SER A 812 -3.68 -2.05 20.41
CA SER A 812 -3.47 -2.87 19.20
C SER A 812 -3.03 -4.30 19.54
N TYR A 813 -2.17 -4.47 20.55
CA TYR A 813 -1.58 -5.75 20.93
C TYR A 813 -2.39 -6.58 21.94
N SER A 814 -3.68 -6.29 22.14
CA SER A 814 -4.52 -7.08 23.03
C SER A 814 -4.52 -8.57 22.64
N ALA A 815 -4.18 -9.43 23.59
CA ALA A 815 -4.27 -10.88 23.41
C ALA A 815 -5.72 -11.32 23.14
N VAL A 816 -6.70 -10.69 23.79
CA VAL A 816 -8.13 -11.01 23.62
C VAL A 816 -8.57 -10.70 22.20
N LYS A 817 -8.25 -9.50 21.69
CA LYS A 817 -8.59 -9.12 20.32
C LYS A 817 -7.91 -10.01 19.28
N ILE A 818 -6.63 -10.35 19.51
CA ILE A 818 -5.85 -11.16 18.58
C ILE A 818 -6.39 -12.60 18.54
N TYR A 819 -6.55 -13.28 19.68
CA TYR A 819 -6.87 -14.71 19.70
C TYR A 819 -8.38 -14.99 19.69
N ASN A 820 -9.18 -14.20 20.41
CA ASN A 820 -10.63 -14.40 20.47
C ASN A 820 -11.32 -13.67 19.31
N ASP A 821 -11.36 -12.34 19.36
CA ASP A 821 -12.26 -11.54 18.50
C ASP A 821 -11.94 -11.69 16.99
N ARG A 822 -10.65 -11.76 16.65
CA ARG A 822 -10.18 -11.89 15.25
C ARG A 822 -10.21 -13.33 14.72
N HIS A 823 -10.06 -14.35 15.58
CA HIS A 823 -9.94 -15.74 15.14
C HIS A 823 -11.06 -16.63 15.71
N LEU A 824 -11.02 -16.96 17.00
CA LEU A 824 -11.93 -17.96 17.58
C LEU A 824 -13.42 -17.55 17.45
N ALA A 825 -13.74 -16.28 17.70
CA ALA A 825 -15.10 -15.75 17.57
C ALA A 825 -15.63 -15.75 16.12
N GLN A 826 -14.72 -15.77 15.13
CA GLN A 826 -15.05 -15.94 13.71
C GLN A 826 -15.15 -17.41 13.29
N GLY A 827 -15.01 -18.36 14.23
CA GLY A 827 -15.01 -19.79 13.97
C GLY A 827 -13.65 -20.36 13.53
N HIS A 828 -12.56 -19.58 13.64
CA HIS A 828 -11.21 -20.03 13.29
C HIS A 828 -10.46 -20.49 14.54
N ALA A 829 -10.44 -21.81 14.76
CA ALA A 829 -9.76 -22.44 15.90
C ALA A 829 -8.32 -22.90 15.60
N ALA A 830 -7.91 -22.85 14.33
CA ALA A 830 -6.54 -23.15 13.89
C ALA A 830 -5.56 -22.01 14.26
N TRP A 831 -4.38 -22.00 13.66
CA TRP A 831 -3.36 -20.98 13.91
C TRP A 831 -3.94 -19.56 13.84
N PRO A 832 -3.68 -18.69 14.84
CA PRO A 832 -2.75 -18.85 15.97
C PRO A 832 -3.36 -19.44 17.27
N VAL A 833 -4.64 -19.84 17.28
CA VAL A 833 -5.38 -20.19 18.50
C VAL A 833 -4.98 -21.57 19.04
N ASP A 834 -4.79 -22.55 18.15
CA ASP A 834 -4.31 -23.90 18.46
C ASP A 834 -2.90 -23.93 19.08
N ILE A 835 -2.08 -22.91 18.84
CA ILE A 835 -0.78 -22.74 19.49
C ILE A 835 -0.95 -22.30 20.95
N VAL A 836 -1.94 -21.44 21.24
CA VAL A 836 -2.27 -21.00 22.60
C VAL A 836 -2.96 -22.13 23.36
N CYS A 837 -3.85 -22.86 22.69
CA CYS A 837 -4.69 -23.92 23.23
C CYS A 837 -4.67 -25.14 22.30
N PRO A 838 -3.75 -26.10 22.45
CA PRO A 838 -3.64 -27.26 21.57
C PRO A 838 -4.93 -28.07 21.38
N ASP A 839 -5.77 -28.12 22.40
CA ASP A 839 -7.00 -28.92 22.40
C ASP A 839 -8.24 -28.11 21.93
N ILE A 840 -8.04 -26.87 21.46
CA ILE A 840 -9.14 -25.93 21.19
C ILE A 840 -10.06 -26.40 20.08
N GLU A 841 -9.53 -27.02 19.02
CA GLU A 841 -10.33 -27.50 17.90
C GLU A 841 -11.26 -28.63 18.32
N ASP A 842 -10.76 -29.58 19.11
CA ASP A 842 -11.56 -30.69 19.65
C ASP A 842 -12.65 -30.18 20.59
N VAL A 843 -12.34 -29.23 21.48
CA VAL A 843 -13.33 -28.60 22.36
C VAL A 843 -14.36 -27.83 21.55
N PHE A 844 -13.94 -27.10 20.51
CA PHE A 844 -14.84 -26.38 19.61
C PHE A 844 -15.79 -27.34 18.88
N ARG A 845 -15.28 -28.45 18.33
CA ARG A 845 -16.09 -29.47 17.61
C ARG A 845 -17.01 -30.26 18.55
N SER A 846 -16.55 -30.63 19.75
CA SER A 846 -17.28 -31.54 20.65
C SER A 846 -18.19 -30.83 21.67
N GLN A 847 -17.81 -29.65 22.16
CA GLN A 847 -18.48 -28.92 23.23
C GLN A 847 -19.00 -27.53 22.79
N GLY A 848 -18.65 -27.09 21.58
CA GLY A 848 -19.13 -25.85 20.97
C GLY A 848 -18.31 -24.61 21.30
N SER A 849 -18.66 -23.49 20.64
CA SER A 849 -17.86 -22.25 20.65
C SER A 849 -17.69 -21.61 22.04
N LYS A 850 -18.72 -21.67 22.90
CA LYS A 850 -18.64 -21.09 24.26
C LYS A 850 -17.65 -21.83 25.16
N ALA A 851 -17.58 -23.15 25.05
CA ALA A 851 -16.62 -23.95 25.82
C ALA A 851 -15.18 -23.66 25.35
N ALA A 852 -14.99 -23.54 24.04
CA ALA A 852 -13.71 -23.16 23.45
C ALA A 852 -13.27 -21.74 23.88
N GLU A 853 -14.18 -20.75 23.82
CA GLU A 853 -13.90 -19.39 24.28
C GLU A 853 -13.51 -19.35 25.76
N SER A 854 -14.24 -20.08 26.61
CA SER A 854 -13.91 -20.18 28.04
C SER A 854 -12.53 -20.82 28.27
N LEU A 855 -12.16 -21.84 27.49
CA LEU A 855 -10.84 -22.47 27.56
C LEU A 855 -9.74 -21.49 27.13
N LEU A 856 -9.95 -20.78 26.02
CA LEU A 856 -9.00 -19.78 25.53
C LEU A 856 -8.79 -18.67 26.55
N LEU A 857 -9.87 -18.06 27.05
CA LEU A 857 -9.78 -17.00 28.05
C LEU A 857 -9.11 -17.48 29.35
N SER A 858 -9.34 -18.74 29.76
CA SER A 858 -8.61 -19.32 30.89
C SER A 858 -7.11 -19.39 30.63
N ARG A 859 -6.67 -19.80 29.43
CA ARG A 859 -5.23 -19.82 29.07
C ARG A 859 -4.65 -18.41 28.97
N LEU A 860 -5.41 -17.45 28.44
CA LEU A 860 -4.99 -16.04 28.41
C LEU A 860 -4.99 -15.40 29.81
N GLY A 861 -5.66 -15.99 30.80
CA GLY A 861 -5.57 -15.54 32.18
C GLY A 861 -4.28 -15.93 32.90
N GLU A 862 -3.50 -16.85 32.33
CA GLU A 862 -2.22 -17.26 32.92
C GLU A 862 -1.22 -16.08 32.91
N ASP A 863 -0.61 -15.82 34.07
CA ASP A 863 0.32 -14.71 34.28
C ASP A 863 1.41 -15.07 35.32
N TYR A 864 2.44 -14.23 35.46
CA TYR A 864 3.51 -14.42 36.44
C TYR A 864 3.95 -13.11 37.12
N ASP A 865 4.47 -13.24 38.33
CA ASP A 865 5.17 -12.16 39.02
C ASP A 865 6.67 -12.49 39.10
N ARG A 866 7.50 -11.59 38.56
CA ARG A 866 8.97 -11.75 38.54
C ARG A 866 9.59 -11.74 39.94
N ALA A 867 8.88 -11.23 40.95
CA ALA A 867 9.35 -11.25 42.33
C ALA A 867 9.18 -12.61 43.01
N THR A 868 8.28 -13.48 42.50
CA THR A 868 7.88 -14.72 43.18
C THR A 868 8.09 -15.98 42.33
N VAL A 869 8.09 -15.86 41.00
CA VAL A 869 8.31 -16.97 40.07
C VAL A 869 9.76 -16.94 39.58
N ALA A 870 10.46 -18.08 39.70
CA ALA A 870 11.82 -18.24 39.21
C ALA A 870 11.90 -18.06 37.70
N ASP A 871 12.99 -17.45 37.21
CA ASP A 871 13.15 -17.11 35.80
C ASP A 871 13.14 -18.34 34.88
N GLU A 872 13.68 -19.47 35.35
CA GLU A 872 13.66 -20.74 34.64
C GLU A 872 12.24 -21.24 34.38
N THR A 873 11.33 -21.01 35.35
CA THR A 873 9.91 -21.37 35.19
C THR A 873 9.24 -20.45 34.18
N ILE A 874 9.57 -19.15 34.20
CA ILE A 874 9.06 -18.20 33.22
C ILE A 874 9.54 -18.60 31.82
N ALA A 875 10.84 -18.89 31.66
CA ALA A 875 11.48 -19.27 30.40
C ALA A 875 10.92 -20.57 29.81
N SER A 876 10.56 -21.54 30.66
CA SER A 876 10.16 -22.90 30.24
C SER A 876 8.91 -22.99 29.35
N ARG A 877 8.10 -21.92 29.27
CA ARG A 877 6.84 -21.91 28.51
C ARG A 877 6.45 -20.51 28.03
N PRO A 878 5.56 -20.39 27.02
CA PRO A 878 5.01 -19.12 26.58
C PRO A 878 3.88 -18.60 27.48
N TRP A 879 3.61 -17.29 27.42
CA TRP A 879 2.61 -16.59 28.24
C TRP A 879 1.71 -15.68 27.38
N TYR A 880 0.83 -16.29 26.58
CA TYR A 880 0.09 -15.62 25.50
C TYR A 880 -0.87 -14.52 25.93
N GLY A 881 -1.36 -14.52 27.18
CA GLY A 881 -2.23 -13.47 27.70
C GLY A 881 -1.52 -12.24 28.28
N ARG A 882 -0.21 -12.33 28.49
CA ARG A 882 0.56 -11.28 29.16
C ARG A 882 0.62 -9.99 28.34
N CYS A 883 0.67 -8.85 29.01
CA CYS A 883 0.88 -7.55 28.39
C CYS A 883 2.24 -7.52 27.67
N VAL A 884 2.24 -7.11 26.40
CA VAL A 884 3.45 -7.07 25.55
C VAL A 884 4.57 -6.17 26.09
N TYR A 885 4.25 -5.20 26.97
CA TYR A 885 5.24 -4.33 27.60
C TYR A 885 5.76 -4.86 28.95
N GLU A 886 5.11 -5.90 29.51
CA GLU A 886 5.49 -6.55 30.78
C GLU A 886 6.08 -7.94 30.56
N ALA A 887 6.08 -8.43 29.32
CA ALA A 887 6.68 -9.67 28.88
C ALA A 887 8.20 -9.67 29.08
N ASP A 888 8.78 -10.87 29.18
CA ASP A 888 10.20 -11.17 29.37
C ASP A 888 10.98 -11.27 28.06
N ASN A 889 10.50 -10.60 27.01
CA ASN A 889 11.15 -10.63 25.71
C ASN A 889 12.37 -9.71 25.64
N ASP A 890 13.41 -10.13 24.91
CA ASP A 890 14.66 -9.38 24.75
C ASP A 890 15.23 -9.41 23.31
N VAL A 891 14.46 -9.95 22.35
CA VAL A 891 14.85 -10.02 20.94
C VAL A 891 14.53 -8.74 20.14
N CYS A 892 15.24 -8.53 19.03
CA CYS A 892 15.10 -7.35 18.17
C CYS A 892 13.77 -7.36 17.38
N ASP A 893 13.06 -6.23 17.37
CA ASP A 893 11.84 -6.02 16.58
C ASP A 893 12.06 -5.18 15.31
N ASP A 894 13.27 -4.62 15.17
CA ASP A 894 13.76 -3.89 14.00
C ASP A 894 15.28 -4.14 13.87
N GLN A 895 15.70 -4.81 12.79
CA GLN A 895 17.09 -5.15 12.55
C GLN A 895 17.43 -5.09 11.06
N VAL A 896 18.51 -4.38 10.76
CA VAL A 896 19.10 -4.29 9.42
C VAL A 896 20.44 -5.04 9.41
N VAL A 897 20.66 -5.87 8.39
CA VAL A 897 21.93 -6.56 8.13
C VAL A 897 22.43 -6.10 6.77
N THR A 898 23.70 -5.70 6.70
CA THR A 898 24.37 -5.31 5.46
C THR A 898 25.52 -6.26 5.16
N LEU A 899 25.55 -6.77 3.94
CA LEU A 899 26.57 -7.67 3.41
C LEU A 899 27.27 -6.97 2.24
N ALA A 900 28.59 -7.11 2.14
CA ALA A 900 29.36 -6.57 1.02
C ALA A 900 30.35 -7.61 0.49
N TRP A 901 30.46 -7.70 -0.83
CA TRP A 901 31.35 -8.56 -1.59
C TRP A 901 32.39 -7.72 -2.33
N ASP A 902 33.57 -8.28 -2.55
CA ASP A 902 34.57 -7.69 -3.43
C ASP A 902 34.38 -8.17 -4.88
N ASP A 903 35.18 -7.63 -5.79
CA ASP A 903 35.20 -8.08 -7.19
C ASP A 903 36.00 -9.38 -7.31
N GLU A 904 35.54 -10.32 -8.14
CA GLU A 904 36.26 -11.58 -8.41
C GLU A 904 36.78 -11.58 -9.85
N GLU A 905 37.92 -10.91 -10.08
CA GLU A 905 38.51 -10.69 -11.41
C GLU A 905 38.73 -11.97 -12.23
N THR A 906 38.93 -13.11 -11.56
CA THR A 906 39.19 -14.41 -12.19
C THR A 906 37.93 -15.09 -12.74
N VAL A 907 36.74 -14.63 -12.34
CA VAL A 907 35.46 -15.19 -12.79
C VAL A 907 34.63 -14.05 -13.41
N PRO A 908 34.43 -14.05 -14.74
CA PRO A 908 33.63 -13.03 -15.40
C PRO A 908 32.25 -12.89 -14.74
N HIS A 909 31.72 -11.66 -14.70
CA HIS A 909 30.37 -11.36 -14.24
C HIS A 909 30.13 -11.50 -12.72
N ARG A 910 31.20 -11.43 -11.92
CA ARG A 910 31.15 -11.43 -10.45
C ARG A 910 31.68 -10.15 -9.82
N LEU A 911 30.95 -9.07 -10.10
CA LEU A 911 31.24 -7.75 -9.58
C LEU A 911 31.17 -7.68 -8.05
N ALA A 912 31.88 -6.70 -7.50
CA ALA A 912 31.64 -6.20 -6.16
C ALA A 912 30.17 -5.78 -6.04
N LYS A 913 29.53 -6.21 -4.95
CA LYS A 913 28.09 -6.00 -4.73
C LYS A 913 27.76 -5.83 -3.25
N THR A 914 26.57 -5.32 -2.99
CA THR A 914 26.05 -5.13 -1.63
C THR A 914 24.68 -5.77 -1.47
N ALA A 915 24.34 -6.17 -0.26
CA ALA A 915 22.97 -6.57 0.07
C ALA A 915 22.57 -5.94 1.40
N SER A 916 21.34 -5.44 1.48
CA SER A 916 20.70 -5.02 2.71
C SER A 916 19.49 -5.89 2.99
N PHE A 917 19.39 -6.38 4.22
CA PHE A 917 18.26 -7.12 4.73
C PHE A 917 17.61 -6.35 5.87
N HIS A 918 16.28 -6.17 5.83
CA HIS A 918 15.52 -5.49 6.87
C HIS A 918 14.44 -6.40 7.43
N MET A 919 14.61 -6.85 8.68
CA MET A 919 13.56 -7.53 9.45
C MET A 919 12.84 -6.51 10.33
N ILE A 920 11.53 -6.40 10.18
CA ILE A 920 10.74 -5.34 10.82
C ILE A 920 9.39 -5.84 11.34
N ALA A 921 9.07 -5.54 12.60
CA ALA A 921 7.83 -5.93 13.26
C ALA A 921 6.61 -5.03 12.93
N PRO A 922 6.67 -3.68 13.02
CA PRO A 922 5.49 -2.83 12.83
C PRO A 922 5.07 -2.67 11.37
N THR A 923 4.56 -3.74 10.77
CA THR A 923 4.08 -3.77 9.38
C THR A 923 2.65 -4.28 9.29
N GLU A 924 1.87 -3.73 8.34
CA GLU A 924 0.55 -4.24 7.96
C GLU A 924 0.67 -5.54 7.17
N LYS A 925 1.54 -5.54 6.14
CA LYS A 925 1.84 -6.71 5.33
C LYS A 925 2.64 -7.73 6.16
N GLN A 926 2.02 -8.86 6.49
CA GLN A 926 2.60 -9.89 7.34
C GLN A 926 3.22 -11.00 6.50
N CYS A 927 4.53 -11.19 6.63
CA CYS A 927 5.33 -12.19 5.92
C CYS A 927 5.24 -12.11 4.37
N GLU A 928 4.70 -11.01 3.83
CA GLU A 928 4.77 -10.68 2.41
C GLU A 928 6.12 -10.02 2.11
N ARG A 929 7.14 -10.86 1.90
CA ARG A 929 8.49 -10.46 1.53
C ARG A 929 8.48 -9.58 0.29
N ARG A 930 9.37 -8.60 0.28
CA ARG A 930 9.59 -7.68 -0.84
C ARG A 930 11.07 -7.37 -1.00
N GLY A 931 11.47 -6.99 -2.19
CA GLY A 931 12.84 -6.55 -2.43
C GLY A 931 13.07 -5.90 -3.78
N ARG A 932 14.28 -5.38 -3.94
CA ARG A 932 14.81 -4.83 -5.18
C ARG A 932 16.18 -5.43 -5.44
N VAL A 933 16.50 -5.69 -6.70
CA VAL A 933 17.82 -6.11 -7.16
C VAL A 933 18.25 -5.14 -8.25
N TYR A 934 19.36 -4.46 -8.03
CA TYR A 934 19.95 -3.52 -8.97
C TYR A 934 21.04 -4.23 -9.75
N GLY A 935 20.97 -4.16 -11.07
CA GLY A 935 21.95 -4.75 -11.98
C GLY A 935 22.59 -3.70 -12.89
N THR A 936 23.55 -4.13 -13.72
CA THR A 936 24.27 -3.23 -14.63
C THR A 936 23.46 -2.81 -15.86
N THR A 937 22.47 -3.61 -16.27
CA THR A 937 21.64 -3.33 -17.44
C THR A 937 20.15 -3.24 -17.11
N GLY A 938 19.79 -3.33 -15.82
CA GLY A 938 18.40 -3.26 -15.38
C GLY A 938 18.23 -3.30 -13.87
N GLU A 939 16.99 -3.27 -13.40
CA GLU A 939 16.63 -3.52 -12.00
C GLU A 939 15.41 -4.44 -11.88
N ILE A 940 15.39 -5.34 -10.89
CA ILE A 940 14.22 -6.14 -10.54
C ILE A 940 13.59 -5.58 -9.28
N SER A 941 12.28 -5.36 -9.27
CA SER A 941 11.48 -5.18 -8.05
C SER A 941 10.59 -6.41 -7.88
N TYR A 942 10.51 -6.98 -6.70
CA TYR A 942 9.66 -8.14 -6.43
C TYR A 942 8.91 -8.01 -5.11
N ASP A 943 7.74 -8.62 -5.05
CA ASP A 943 7.00 -8.91 -3.84
C ASP A 943 6.62 -10.39 -3.80
N SER A 944 5.86 -10.85 -2.81
CA SER A 944 5.52 -12.29 -2.72
C SER A 944 4.60 -12.81 -3.83
N HIS A 945 4.24 -11.97 -4.82
CA HIS A 945 3.26 -12.29 -5.87
C HIS A 945 3.77 -11.96 -7.28
N SER A 946 4.63 -10.97 -7.44
CA SER A 946 5.02 -10.43 -8.74
C SER A 946 6.50 -10.08 -8.79
N ILE A 947 7.07 -10.23 -9.99
CA ILE A 947 8.44 -9.83 -10.32
C ILE A 947 8.38 -8.85 -11.48
N SER A 948 8.84 -7.62 -11.25
CA SER A 948 8.97 -6.58 -12.26
C SER A 948 10.45 -6.39 -12.62
N ILE A 949 10.80 -6.54 -13.89
CA ILE A 949 12.15 -6.36 -14.43
C ILE A 949 12.18 -5.08 -15.26
N TYR A 950 12.97 -4.09 -14.90
CA TYR A 950 13.26 -2.91 -15.70
C TYR A 950 14.57 -3.11 -16.47
N ASP A 951 14.54 -3.01 -17.79
CA ASP A 951 15.72 -3.04 -18.65
C ASP A 951 16.10 -1.59 -19.03
N PHE A 952 17.35 -1.20 -18.74
CA PHE A 952 17.83 0.18 -18.96
C PHE A 952 18.02 0.53 -20.44
N ALA A 953 18.38 -0.45 -21.27
CA ALA A 953 18.66 -0.21 -22.68
C ALA A 953 17.39 0.11 -23.45
N THR A 954 16.33 -0.64 -23.16
CA THR A 954 15.04 -0.52 -23.81
C THR A 954 14.10 0.45 -23.08
N GLN A 955 14.42 0.80 -21.83
CA GLN A 955 13.53 1.48 -20.88
C GLN A 955 12.20 0.72 -20.71
N LYS A 956 12.29 -0.58 -21.01
CA LYS A 956 11.46 -1.78 -20.85
C LYS A 956 11.23 -2.20 -19.44
N THR A 957 10.14 -1.82 -18.81
CA THR A 957 9.76 -2.57 -17.62
C THR A 957 9.06 -3.89 -18.11
N SER A 958 9.09 -5.03 -17.44
CA SER A 958 8.22 -6.20 -17.73
C SER A 958 7.75 -6.78 -16.41
N THR A 959 6.48 -7.11 -16.26
CA THR A 959 5.96 -7.63 -14.98
C THR A 959 5.41 -9.02 -15.18
N ILE A 960 5.94 -9.94 -14.38
CA ILE A 960 5.50 -11.32 -14.31
C ILE A 960 4.70 -11.47 -13.03
N ASN A 961 3.39 -11.67 -13.18
CA ASN A 961 2.54 -12.08 -12.07
C ASN A 961 2.72 -13.59 -11.88
N VAL A 962 3.29 -13.98 -10.75
CA VAL A 962 3.48 -15.39 -10.41
C VAL A 962 2.16 -15.92 -9.87
N PRO A 963 1.55 -16.93 -10.50
CA PRO A 963 0.27 -17.47 -10.05
C PRO A 963 0.34 -17.91 -8.59
N LYS A 964 -0.71 -17.59 -7.83
CA LYS A 964 -0.83 -18.08 -6.45
C LYS A 964 -0.88 -19.60 -6.46
N PRO A 965 -0.21 -20.29 -5.53
CA PRO A 965 -0.39 -21.71 -5.34
C PRO A 965 -1.88 -22.04 -5.14
N PRO A 966 -2.31 -23.27 -5.48
CA PRO A 966 -3.65 -23.76 -5.17
C PRO A 966 -4.06 -23.49 -3.71
N PRO A 967 -5.37 -23.35 -3.41
CA PRO A 967 -5.84 -22.96 -2.07
C PRO A 967 -5.31 -23.82 -0.92
N ASP A 968 -5.08 -25.13 -1.15
CA ASP A 968 -4.52 -26.08 -0.19
C ASP A 968 -3.01 -25.87 0.11
N GLN A 969 -2.33 -25.06 -0.71
CA GLN A 969 -0.88 -24.76 -0.61
C GLN A 969 -0.62 -23.29 -0.23
N LYS A 970 -1.68 -22.50 -0.05
CA LYS A 970 -1.63 -21.05 0.14
C LYS A 970 -1.04 -20.63 1.50
N GLU A 971 -1.18 -21.47 2.53
CA GLU A 971 -0.67 -21.22 3.89
C GLU A 971 0.81 -21.64 4.10
N SER A 972 1.50 -22.05 3.03
CA SER A 972 2.84 -22.66 3.06
C SER A 972 3.93 -21.77 2.46
N HIS A 973 4.14 -20.55 2.98
CA HIS A 973 5.18 -19.62 2.50
C HIS A 973 5.17 -19.41 0.97
N GLY A 974 3.99 -19.17 0.39
CA GLY A 974 3.84 -19.05 -1.07
C GLY A 974 4.08 -20.37 -1.83
N GLY A 975 3.84 -21.51 -1.19
CA GLY A 975 4.02 -22.86 -1.74
C GLY A 975 5.41 -23.48 -1.48
N GLY A 976 6.28 -22.79 -0.73
CA GLY A 976 7.63 -23.23 -0.42
C GLY A 976 7.71 -24.55 0.37
N ASP A 977 6.83 -24.77 1.37
CA ASP A 977 6.84 -26.03 2.13
C ASP A 977 6.51 -27.23 1.23
N TYR A 978 5.55 -27.08 0.30
CA TYR A 978 5.20 -28.08 -0.69
C TYR A 978 6.31 -28.29 -1.72
N GLY A 979 6.96 -27.21 -2.16
CA GLY A 979 8.10 -27.27 -3.06
C GLY A 979 9.26 -28.05 -2.44
N LEU A 980 9.62 -27.73 -1.20
CA LEU A 980 10.67 -28.40 -0.45
C LEU A 980 10.36 -29.88 -0.22
N ALA A 981 9.14 -30.22 0.24
CA ALA A 981 8.74 -31.61 0.42
C ALA A 981 8.81 -32.42 -0.89
N ARG A 982 8.36 -31.83 -2.01
CA ARG A 982 8.46 -32.44 -3.34
C ARG A 982 9.90 -32.68 -3.76
N GLN A 983 10.78 -31.71 -3.57
CA GLN A 983 12.20 -31.86 -3.93
C GLN A 983 12.91 -32.87 -3.03
N PHE A 984 12.65 -32.86 -1.72
CA PHE A 984 13.23 -33.82 -0.80
C PHE A 984 12.77 -35.24 -1.10
N VAL A 985 11.46 -35.50 -1.17
CA VAL A 985 10.94 -36.84 -1.48
C VAL A 985 11.35 -37.28 -2.88
N GLY A 986 11.36 -36.38 -3.87
CA GLY A 986 11.85 -36.65 -5.22
C GLY A 986 13.33 -37.05 -5.25
N ALA A 987 14.17 -36.42 -4.43
CA ALA A 987 15.57 -36.81 -4.26
C ALA A 987 15.70 -38.21 -3.66
N VAL A 988 14.89 -38.53 -2.64
CA VAL A 988 14.86 -39.87 -2.02
C VAL A 988 14.39 -40.92 -3.02
N GLU A 989 13.35 -40.64 -3.80
CA GLU A 989 12.83 -41.51 -4.86
C GLU A 989 13.90 -41.76 -5.93
N ALA A 990 14.62 -40.73 -6.36
CA ALA A 990 15.69 -40.86 -7.34
C ALA A 990 16.84 -41.74 -6.83
N VAL A 991 17.14 -41.72 -5.53
CA VAL A 991 18.19 -42.57 -4.93
C VAL A 991 17.68 -44.01 -4.73
N GLU A 992 16.58 -44.18 -4.01
CA GLU A 992 16.11 -45.49 -3.53
C GLU A 992 15.47 -46.33 -4.63
N ASN A 993 14.73 -45.71 -5.56
CA ASN A 993 14.06 -46.39 -6.66
C ASN A 993 14.70 -46.10 -8.02
N GLY A 994 15.27 -44.90 -8.20
CA GLY A 994 15.90 -44.48 -9.45
C GLY A 994 17.37 -44.89 -9.60
N GLY A 995 18.04 -45.31 -8.53
CA GLY A 995 19.46 -45.70 -8.54
C GLY A 995 20.45 -44.56 -8.77
N LEU A 996 20.00 -43.30 -8.65
CA LEU A 996 20.87 -42.12 -8.75
C LEU A 996 21.76 -42.03 -7.50
N ASP A 997 23.01 -41.60 -7.68
CA ASP A 997 23.87 -41.36 -6.52
C ASP A 997 23.36 -40.15 -5.71
N VAL A 998 23.67 -40.16 -4.41
CA VAL A 998 23.14 -39.19 -3.45
C VAL A 998 23.61 -37.78 -3.75
N GLU A 999 24.86 -37.60 -4.18
CA GLU A 999 25.42 -36.28 -4.44
C GLU A 999 24.74 -35.62 -5.65
N THR A 1000 24.57 -36.39 -6.73
CA THR A 1000 23.82 -35.94 -7.92
C THR A 1000 22.36 -35.69 -7.59
N ALA A 1001 21.70 -36.56 -6.81
CA ALA A 1001 20.31 -36.36 -6.39
C ALA A 1001 20.14 -35.12 -5.49
N GLN A 1002 21.05 -34.93 -4.53
CA GLN A 1002 21.08 -33.76 -3.65
C GLN A 1002 21.24 -32.46 -4.45
N ALA A 1003 22.21 -32.42 -5.37
CA ALA A 1003 22.45 -31.24 -6.20
C ALA A 1003 21.27 -30.96 -7.14
N ARG A 1004 20.71 -32.00 -7.79
CA ARG A 1004 19.66 -31.85 -8.80
C ARG A 1004 18.30 -31.48 -8.23
N PHE A 1005 17.87 -32.12 -7.15
CA PHE A 1005 16.52 -31.95 -6.62
C PHE A 1005 16.50 -30.96 -5.47
N VAL A 1006 17.35 -31.16 -4.46
CA VAL A 1006 17.37 -30.29 -3.27
C VAL A 1006 18.04 -28.96 -3.60
N GLY A 1007 19.10 -28.96 -4.42
CA GLY A 1007 19.79 -27.73 -4.84
C GLY A 1007 20.50 -26.99 -3.69
N CYS A 1008 20.82 -27.72 -2.62
CA CYS A 1008 21.54 -27.19 -1.46
C CYS A 1008 22.37 -28.28 -0.80
N SER A 1009 23.63 -27.98 -0.44
CA SER A 1009 24.48 -28.89 0.33
C SER A 1009 24.42 -28.58 1.83
N LEU A 1010 24.77 -29.55 2.67
CA LEU A 1010 24.87 -29.34 4.12
C LEU A 1010 25.90 -28.23 4.47
N GLU A 1011 26.96 -28.08 3.67
CA GLU A 1011 27.91 -26.98 3.86
C GLU A 1011 27.26 -25.61 3.61
N GLU A 1012 26.46 -25.47 2.54
CA GLU A 1012 25.73 -24.23 2.29
C GLU A 1012 24.76 -23.89 3.42
N VAL A 1013 24.05 -24.90 3.95
CA VAL A 1013 23.16 -24.72 5.11
C VAL A 1013 23.92 -24.17 6.31
N VAL A 1014 25.07 -24.75 6.64
CA VAL A 1014 25.87 -24.30 7.79
C VAL A 1014 26.43 -22.90 7.55
N ARG A 1015 26.87 -22.59 6.33
CA ARG A 1015 27.42 -21.28 5.99
C ARG A 1015 26.37 -20.18 6.03
N SER A 1016 25.14 -20.42 5.56
CA SER A 1016 24.08 -19.40 5.67
C SER A 1016 23.68 -19.14 7.13
N HIS A 1017 23.65 -20.17 7.99
CA HIS A 1017 23.50 -19.98 9.44
C HIS A 1017 24.68 -19.20 10.04
N ALA A 1018 25.91 -19.47 9.60
CA ALA A 1018 27.08 -18.75 10.07
C ALA A 1018 27.01 -17.24 9.77
N VAL A 1019 26.42 -16.83 8.65
CA VAL A 1019 26.16 -15.41 8.35
C VAL A 1019 25.20 -14.78 9.36
N VAL A 1020 24.19 -15.52 9.82
CA VAL A 1020 23.27 -15.06 10.88
C VAL A 1020 24.02 -14.83 12.19
N PHE A 1021 24.83 -15.80 12.63
CA PHE A 1021 25.63 -15.67 13.85
C PHE A 1021 26.66 -14.53 13.75
N ALA A 1022 27.27 -14.35 12.58
CA ALA A 1022 28.16 -13.22 12.33
C ALA A 1022 27.42 -11.87 12.39
N ALA A 1023 26.20 -11.79 11.87
CA ALA A 1023 25.37 -10.60 11.95
C ALA A 1023 24.95 -10.28 13.40
N GLU A 1024 24.59 -11.28 14.19
CA GLU A 1024 24.29 -11.10 15.63
C GLU A 1024 25.53 -10.68 16.43
N GLU A 1025 26.70 -11.24 16.14
CA GLU A 1025 27.97 -10.81 16.74
C GLU A 1025 28.30 -9.35 16.35
N ALA A 1026 28.15 -9.00 15.07
CA ALA A 1026 28.36 -7.63 14.56
C ALA A 1026 27.44 -6.61 15.27
N ARG A 1027 26.16 -6.94 15.44
CA ARG A 1027 25.17 -6.07 16.10
C ARG A 1027 25.48 -5.84 17.57
N ARG A 1028 25.82 -6.89 18.30
CA ARG A 1028 26.02 -6.83 19.76
C ARG A 1028 27.34 -6.22 20.15
N GLU A 1029 28.38 -6.44 19.36
CA GLU A 1029 29.70 -5.88 19.58
C GLU A 1029 29.90 -4.54 18.85
N GLU A 1030 28.87 -4.03 18.17
CA GLU A 1030 28.90 -2.78 17.40
C GLU A 1030 30.10 -2.70 16.44
N LYS A 1031 30.37 -3.80 15.73
CA LYS A 1031 31.54 -3.96 14.86
C LYS A 1031 31.17 -4.44 13.45
N VAL A 1032 32.11 -4.29 12.52
CA VAL A 1032 32.03 -4.92 11.19
C VAL A 1032 32.81 -6.23 11.23
N VAL A 1033 32.15 -7.34 10.92
CA VAL A 1033 32.76 -8.66 10.83
C VAL A 1033 33.38 -8.84 9.45
N LYS A 1034 34.68 -9.16 9.40
CA LYS A 1034 35.36 -9.60 8.17
C LYS A 1034 35.19 -11.10 8.03
N TRP A 1035 34.42 -11.54 7.02
CA TRP A 1035 33.92 -12.90 6.91
C TRP A 1035 35.02 -13.95 6.88
N GLU A 1036 36.03 -13.81 6.01
CA GLU A 1036 37.07 -14.82 5.82
C GLU A 1036 37.85 -15.09 7.12
N THR A 1037 38.28 -14.02 7.80
CA THR A 1037 39.00 -14.11 9.07
C THR A 1037 38.11 -14.72 10.15
N TRP A 1038 36.90 -14.18 10.30
CA TRP A 1038 35.94 -14.64 11.31
C TRP A 1038 35.57 -16.11 11.13
N TRP A 1039 35.25 -16.52 9.91
CA TRP A 1039 34.90 -17.90 9.58
C TRP A 1039 36.05 -18.87 9.87
N SER A 1040 37.26 -18.50 9.46
CA SER A 1040 38.47 -19.29 9.72
C SER A 1040 38.76 -19.44 11.21
N ASP A 1041 38.57 -18.38 11.99
CA ASP A 1041 38.73 -18.40 13.45
C ASP A 1041 37.69 -19.31 14.12
N LYS A 1042 36.41 -19.21 13.75
CA LYS A 1042 35.34 -20.07 14.28
C LYS A 1042 35.59 -21.54 13.93
N LEU A 1043 36.02 -21.85 12.70
CA LEU A 1043 36.37 -23.21 12.31
C LEU A 1043 37.53 -23.77 13.13
N ARG A 1044 38.61 -22.99 13.34
CA ARG A 1044 39.74 -23.41 14.19
C ARG A 1044 39.32 -23.66 15.63
N ALA A 1045 38.55 -22.73 16.21
CA ALA A 1045 38.06 -22.85 17.58
C ALA A 1045 37.16 -24.08 17.76
N SER A 1046 36.21 -24.26 16.86
CA SER A 1046 35.28 -25.39 16.88
C SER A 1046 35.99 -26.74 16.65
N ALA A 1047 36.99 -26.78 15.77
CA ALA A 1047 37.80 -27.98 15.55
C ALA A 1047 38.64 -28.36 16.78
N ALA A 1048 39.20 -27.36 17.49
CA ALA A 1048 39.92 -27.59 18.73
C ALA A 1048 38.99 -28.11 19.84
N ALA A 1049 37.80 -27.51 19.99
CA ALA A 1049 36.78 -27.95 20.94
C ALA A 1049 36.27 -29.37 20.63
N TRP A 1050 36.06 -29.69 19.35
CA TRP A 1050 35.67 -31.02 18.90
C TRP A 1050 36.72 -32.08 19.25
N LYS A 1051 38.00 -31.81 18.95
CA LYS A 1051 39.11 -32.71 19.29
C LYS A 1051 39.33 -32.91 20.80
N ALA A 1052 38.84 -32.00 21.63
CA ALA A 1052 38.89 -32.14 23.08
C ALA A 1052 37.71 -32.96 23.64
N ARG A 1053 36.63 -33.11 22.88
CA ARG A 1053 35.41 -33.87 23.23
C ARG A 1053 35.40 -35.29 22.66
N ALA A 1054 35.99 -35.48 21.49
CA ALA A 1054 36.28 -36.78 20.87
C ALA A 1054 37.51 -37.41 21.50
#